data_AF-A0A6I8PRQ8-F1
#
_entry.id   AF-A0A6I8PRQ8-F1
#
_cell.length_a   1.000
_cell.length_b   1.000
_cell.length_c   1.000
_cell.angle_alpha   90.00
_cell.angle_beta   90.00
_cell.angle_gamma   90.00
#
_symmetry.space_group_name_H-M   'P 1'
#
loop_
_entity.id
_entity.type
_entity.pdbx_description
1 polymer ?
#
loop_
_entity_poly.entity_id
_entity_poly.type
_entity_poly.pdbx_seq_one_letter_code
_entity_poly.pdbx_strand_id
1 'polypeptide(L)'
;MSVLTSPRGKVEVVHCRRTESQDVYCIKSLIRKFTCKLFGKLNIIYLLEKANLAVTLCNDKEEIMAQATFLDYPNWNVAKQDDWVSVFRELDSDIPCTPLNTLFMHLFVAVDEYSVGCCKEILRTVYKAVPELHFIFLIVPSYMSLGSTLITVFDQVGNIPCLTYEEDFAVHICHRHSHYPQLHVRKARVEDHDDLMPIFMRYDTILKETYGEYFLAELIEAQDEENHAVVCEVEGTAVGFMSVCSRVNMQLLHECFDLGPFHGLCFPHPDDVLESPQDLSVRRSQDAELRSSSQGSQKIVEELQEPVSPDTMENIQGNIAREAASEEALTAVQSGNVSEPEDIEKLSDISTGYAQYHHVSSRSLASLVLPEEPVHFRPIYRGASAAFCIQLFCIDEKYEARSLDFMNFVFSLFSDKNFCVISLPHLTPEFFLIQNFVKMVPFNTCTLEQDLYVFHRAGLLKSINIRFATLLDTPGVENLVSTLMLNKSILEDLDRYNKARKDPDIEYIRSHYNIEDFIYFSHHQREEHGHMHHFALNPIFRHYTKFFLKEILRLGFKSCLYYRVYPKSREGKMSYALNHTNRKLTLEPKITVNAKIIVVGASSVGISFLETLVFCSHMKFNNLTLISTHGLPGKKLLDTEQRKFLASDHCFNDKDYALMSLCSWVNVVVGRMTGIDRAAKHVVLSTDEIVPYDHLILCTGQQYQ
;
A
#
# COMPACT_ATOMS: atom_id res chain seq x y z
N MET A 1 2.30 27.29 -6.28
CA MET A 1 1.70 28.27 -7.21
C MET A 1 2.80 28.80 -8.10
N SER A 2 2.52 28.92 -9.39
CA SER A 2 3.48 29.30 -10.43
C SER A 2 2.89 30.46 -11.22
N VAL A 3 3.73 31.29 -11.83
CA VAL A 3 3.28 32.48 -12.56
C VAL A 3 3.50 32.26 -14.05
N LEU A 4 2.43 32.35 -14.84
CA LEU A 4 2.49 32.29 -16.30
C LEU A 4 2.38 33.69 -16.89
N THR A 5 3.18 33.96 -17.91
CA THR A 5 3.11 35.21 -18.68
C THR A 5 2.73 34.89 -20.12
N SER A 6 1.67 35.52 -20.62
CA SER A 6 1.25 35.36 -22.01
C SER A 6 2.21 36.06 -22.96
N PRO A 7 2.21 35.70 -24.27
CA PRO A 7 2.96 36.44 -25.28
C PRO A 7 2.60 37.93 -25.37
N ARG A 8 1.44 38.33 -24.82
CA ARG A 8 0.96 39.72 -24.75
C ARG A 8 1.30 40.42 -23.43
N GLY A 9 2.09 39.77 -22.56
CA GLY A 9 2.52 40.31 -21.27
C GLY A 9 1.49 40.21 -20.15
N LYS A 10 0.36 39.52 -20.34
CA LYS A 10 -0.62 39.30 -19.28
C LYS A 10 -0.13 38.20 -18.34
N VAL A 11 -0.20 38.45 -17.04
CA VAL A 11 0.29 37.53 -16.02
C VAL A 11 -0.90 36.85 -15.34
N GLU A 12 -0.83 35.53 -15.18
CA GLU A 12 -1.80 34.71 -14.46
C GLU A 12 -1.04 33.84 -13.45
N VAL A 13 -1.54 33.76 -12.23
CA VAL A 13 -1.03 32.82 -11.23
C VAL A 13 -1.84 31.54 -11.35
N VAL A 14 -1.12 30.41 -11.35
CA VAL A 14 -1.68 29.10 -11.60
C VAL A 14 -1.23 28.08 -10.56
N HIS A 15 -2.04 27.06 -10.39
CA HIS A 15 -1.71 25.89 -9.59
C HIS A 15 -2.20 24.61 -10.27
N CYS A 16 -1.48 23.52 -10.05
CA CYS A 16 -1.89 22.21 -10.54
C CYS A 16 -2.62 21.43 -9.44
N ARG A 17 -3.67 20.72 -9.84
CA ARG A 17 -4.29 19.66 -9.04
C ARG A 17 -4.57 18.44 -9.90
N ARG A 18 -4.96 17.33 -9.26
CA ARG A 18 -5.42 16.16 -10.03
C ARG A 18 -6.74 16.48 -10.71
N THR A 19 -6.96 15.85 -11.86
CA THR A 19 -8.21 16.00 -12.59
C THR A 19 -9.35 15.29 -11.86
N GLU A 20 -10.47 16.00 -11.73
CA GLU A 20 -11.70 15.54 -11.10
C GLU A 20 -12.76 15.24 -12.14
N SER A 21 -13.78 14.45 -11.78
CA SER A 21 -14.89 14.12 -12.69
C SER A 21 -15.70 15.36 -13.11
N GLN A 22 -15.71 16.40 -12.27
CA GLN A 22 -16.37 17.68 -12.54
C GLN A 22 -15.67 18.47 -13.66
N ASP A 23 -14.37 18.24 -13.88
CA ASP A 23 -13.57 18.95 -14.90
C ASP A 23 -13.97 18.55 -16.33
N VAL A 24 -14.69 17.44 -16.51
CA VAL A 24 -15.02 16.84 -17.82
C VAL A 24 -15.69 17.84 -18.76
N TYR A 25 -16.59 18.70 -18.25
CA TYR A 25 -17.29 19.68 -19.08
C TYR A 25 -16.31 20.73 -19.65
N CYS A 26 -15.44 21.27 -18.80
CA CYS A 26 -14.43 22.25 -19.18
C CYS A 26 -13.35 21.64 -20.10
N ILE A 27 -12.94 20.39 -19.85
CA ILE A 27 -12.01 19.69 -20.74
C ILE A 27 -12.62 19.57 -22.14
N LYS A 28 -13.90 19.18 -22.22
CA LYS A 28 -14.62 19.08 -23.51
C LYS A 28 -14.73 20.42 -24.24
N SER A 29 -14.86 21.54 -23.53
CA SER A 29 -14.93 22.87 -24.16
C SER A 29 -13.57 23.34 -24.72
N LEU A 30 -12.47 22.84 -24.18
CA LEU A 30 -11.11 23.13 -24.67
C LEU A 30 -10.68 22.23 -25.85
N ILE A 31 -11.40 21.14 -26.14
CA ILE A 31 -11.09 20.25 -27.26
C ILE A 31 -11.40 20.93 -28.58
N ARG A 32 -10.41 20.95 -29.48
CA ARG A 32 -10.52 21.55 -30.81
C ARG A 32 -10.38 20.50 -31.89
N LYS A 33 -10.71 20.88 -33.13
CA LYS A 33 -10.49 20.02 -34.31
C LYS A 33 -9.04 19.54 -34.40
N PHE A 34 -8.06 20.39 -34.04
CA PHE A 34 -6.64 20.02 -34.02
C PHE A 34 -6.35 18.91 -32.99
N THR A 35 -6.86 19.05 -31.76
CA THR A 35 -6.74 18.04 -30.70
C THR A 35 -7.28 16.68 -31.16
N CYS A 36 -8.47 16.66 -31.77
CA CYS A 36 -9.06 15.41 -32.28
C CYS A 36 -8.25 14.75 -33.38
N LYS A 37 -7.43 15.50 -34.13
CA LYS A 37 -6.56 14.92 -35.15
C LYS A 37 -5.25 14.38 -34.56
N LEU A 38 -4.72 14.98 -33.49
CA LEU A 38 -3.52 14.49 -32.81
C LEU A 38 -3.78 13.24 -31.95
N PHE A 39 -4.86 13.26 -31.18
CA PHE A 39 -5.16 12.23 -30.17
C PHE A 39 -6.34 11.32 -30.55
N GLY A 40 -6.97 11.55 -31.71
CA GLY A 40 -8.16 10.82 -32.14
C GLY A 40 -9.44 11.29 -31.45
N LYS A 41 -10.53 10.55 -31.71
CA LYS A 41 -11.83 10.78 -31.04
C LYS A 41 -11.84 10.07 -29.70
N LEU A 42 -11.71 10.82 -28.62
CA LEU A 42 -11.59 10.29 -27.27
C LEU A 42 -12.90 10.40 -26.49
N ASN A 43 -13.27 9.34 -25.78
CA ASN A 43 -14.24 9.43 -24.69
C ASN A 43 -13.51 9.89 -23.43
N ILE A 44 -13.65 11.17 -23.07
CA ILE A 44 -12.91 11.80 -21.95
C ILE A 44 -13.20 11.12 -20.62
N ILE A 45 -14.45 10.70 -20.37
CA ILE A 45 -14.81 10.06 -19.10
C ILE A 45 -14.09 8.71 -19.00
N TYR A 46 -14.14 7.92 -20.08
CA TYR A 46 -13.42 6.64 -20.15
C TYR A 46 -11.91 6.82 -20.00
N LEU A 47 -11.34 7.84 -20.67
CA LEU A 47 -9.90 8.11 -20.61
C LEU A 47 -9.45 8.50 -19.20
N LEU A 48 -10.19 9.38 -18.52
CA LEU A 48 -9.86 9.79 -17.15
C LEU A 48 -9.99 8.64 -16.16
N GLU A 49 -10.94 7.73 -16.37
CA GLU A 49 -11.12 6.55 -15.52
C GLU A 49 -9.95 5.56 -15.62
N LYS A 50 -9.38 5.40 -16.82
CA LYS A 50 -8.25 4.49 -17.07
C LYS A 50 -6.88 5.14 -16.85
N ALA A 51 -6.84 6.45 -16.64
CA ALA A 51 -5.60 7.20 -16.52
C ALA A 51 -4.75 6.74 -15.33
N ASN A 52 -3.45 6.59 -15.55
CA ASN A 52 -2.50 6.45 -14.45
C ASN A 52 -2.33 7.79 -13.72
N LEU A 53 -2.26 8.89 -14.48
CA LEU A 53 -2.17 10.24 -13.95
C LEU A 53 -2.91 11.22 -14.85
N ALA A 54 -3.74 12.07 -14.26
CA ALA A 54 -4.40 13.18 -14.95
C ALA A 54 -4.23 14.45 -14.11
N VAL A 55 -3.75 15.52 -14.75
CA VAL A 55 -3.41 16.79 -14.11
C VAL A 55 -4.20 17.92 -14.76
N THR A 56 -4.87 18.71 -13.94
CA THR A 56 -5.58 19.93 -14.33
C THR A 56 -4.82 21.13 -13.79
N LEU A 57 -4.64 22.16 -14.63
CA LEU A 57 -4.06 23.44 -14.25
C LEU A 57 -5.18 24.47 -14.15
N CYS A 58 -5.29 25.10 -12.98
CA CYS A 58 -6.28 26.13 -12.68
C CYS A 58 -5.59 27.48 -12.42
N ASN A 59 -6.29 28.58 -12.69
CA ASN A 59 -5.90 29.90 -12.19
C ASN A 59 -6.36 30.13 -10.74
N ASP A 60 -6.06 31.29 -10.17
CA ASP A 60 -6.49 31.70 -8.82
C ASP A 60 -8.03 31.75 -8.63
N LYS A 61 -8.79 31.74 -9.73
CA LYS A 61 -10.26 31.72 -9.71
C LYS A 61 -10.85 30.31 -9.87
N GLU A 62 -10.02 29.27 -9.80
CA GLU A 62 -10.38 27.88 -10.07
C GLU A 62 -10.88 27.63 -11.51
N GLU A 63 -10.58 28.51 -12.45
CA GLU A 63 -10.89 28.31 -13.87
C GLU A 63 -9.83 27.43 -14.51
N ILE A 64 -10.28 26.39 -15.23
CA ILE A 64 -9.40 25.41 -15.88
C ILE A 64 -8.70 26.05 -17.08
N MET A 65 -7.39 26.16 -17.00
CA MET A 65 -6.54 26.70 -18.07
C MET A 65 -5.98 25.62 -18.98
N ALA A 66 -5.70 24.43 -18.44
CA ALA A 66 -5.18 23.30 -19.20
C ALA A 66 -5.40 21.97 -18.49
N GLN A 67 -5.35 20.89 -19.24
CA GLN A 67 -5.44 19.52 -18.72
C GLN A 67 -4.59 18.57 -19.57
N ALA A 68 -3.95 17.61 -18.90
CA ALA A 68 -3.26 16.52 -19.57
C ALA A 68 -3.53 15.17 -18.89
N THR A 69 -3.62 14.12 -19.71
CA THR A 69 -3.81 12.73 -19.26
C THR A 69 -2.66 11.85 -19.70
N PHE A 70 -2.16 11.03 -18.78
CA PHE A 70 -1.01 10.14 -18.97
C PHE A 70 -1.36 8.69 -18.62
N LEU A 71 -0.91 7.78 -19.49
CA LEU A 71 -1.06 6.34 -19.30
C LEU A 71 0.29 5.62 -19.46
N ASP A 72 0.36 4.37 -19.01
CA ASP A 72 1.55 3.51 -19.05
C ASP A 72 1.70 2.69 -20.36
N TYR A 73 0.94 3.04 -21.39
CA TYR A 73 1.02 2.45 -22.73
C TYR A 73 0.80 3.51 -23.83
N PRO A 74 1.25 3.27 -25.07
CA PRO A 74 1.07 4.14 -26.23
C PRO A 74 -0.35 4.69 -26.44
N ASN A 75 -0.47 5.97 -26.85
CA ASN A 75 -1.75 6.62 -27.14
C ASN A 75 -2.38 6.21 -28.49
N TRP A 76 -1.58 5.60 -29.37
CA TRP A 76 -2.02 4.97 -30.61
C TRP A 76 -1.62 3.49 -30.63
N ASN A 77 -2.29 2.69 -31.46
CA ASN A 77 -2.06 1.26 -31.55
C ASN A 77 -0.80 0.90 -32.37
N VAL A 78 0.35 1.46 -31.97
CA VAL A 78 1.68 1.17 -32.55
C VAL A 78 2.36 -0.02 -31.88
N ALA A 79 1.97 -0.32 -30.64
CA ALA A 79 2.45 -1.47 -29.91
C ALA A 79 1.39 -1.96 -28.92
N LYS A 80 1.45 -3.25 -28.57
CA LYS A 80 0.59 -3.81 -27.53
C LYS A 80 0.97 -3.27 -26.15
N GLN A 81 0.00 -3.21 -25.23
CA GLN A 81 0.25 -2.66 -23.90
C GLN A 81 1.28 -3.44 -23.10
N ASP A 82 1.43 -4.75 -23.34
CA ASP A 82 2.34 -5.66 -22.66
C ASP A 82 3.78 -5.63 -23.21
N ASP A 83 3.95 -5.34 -24.52
CA ASP A 83 5.23 -5.49 -25.24
C ASP A 83 5.74 -4.21 -25.92
N TRP A 84 5.25 -3.03 -25.54
CA TRP A 84 5.70 -1.77 -26.15
C TRP A 84 7.21 -1.50 -25.97
N VAL A 85 7.83 -2.02 -24.91
CA VAL A 85 9.25 -1.79 -24.61
C VAL A 85 10.16 -2.33 -25.72
N SER A 86 9.81 -3.48 -26.31
CA SER A 86 10.59 -4.11 -27.38
C SER A 86 10.61 -3.22 -28.62
N VAL A 87 9.43 -2.72 -29.02
CA VAL A 87 9.25 -1.84 -30.18
C VAL A 87 10.04 -0.53 -30.02
N PHE A 88 10.01 0.08 -28.84
CA PHE A 88 10.70 1.35 -28.60
C PHE A 88 12.22 1.19 -28.47
N ARG A 89 12.71 0.03 -28.02
CA ARG A 89 14.14 -0.30 -28.02
C ARG A 89 14.69 -0.56 -29.42
N GLU A 90 13.86 -1.13 -30.30
CA GLU A 90 14.21 -1.28 -31.73
C GLU A 90 14.26 0.08 -32.44
N LEU A 91 13.42 1.03 -32.05
CA LEU A 91 13.45 2.39 -32.58
C LEU A 91 14.76 3.10 -32.21
N ASP A 92 15.12 3.07 -30.93
CA ASP A 92 16.35 3.67 -30.42
C ASP A 92 16.88 2.88 -29.21
N SER A 93 18.01 2.20 -29.40
CA SER A 93 18.65 1.40 -28.35
C SER A 93 19.29 2.25 -27.26
N ASP A 94 19.58 3.52 -27.53
CA ASP A 94 20.28 4.42 -26.62
C ASP A 94 19.32 5.03 -25.58
N ILE A 95 18.00 4.90 -25.78
CA ILE A 95 16.98 5.36 -24.84
C ILE A 95 16.58 4.20 -23.90
N PRO A 96 17.01 4.21 -22.61
CA PRO A 96 16.72 3.14 -21.67
C PRO A 96 15.29 3.26 -21.10
N CYS A 97 14.29 3.20 -21.98
CA CYS A 97 12.88 3.23 -21.59
C CYS A 97 12.47 1.90 -20.94
N THR A 98 11.69 2.02 -19.85
CA THR A 98 11.14 0.92 -19.06
C THR A 98 9.74 1.30 -18.58
N PRO A 99 8.90 0.32 -18.20
CA PRO A 99 7.59 0.61 -17.62
C PRO A 99 7.65 1.39 -16.30
N LEU A 100 8.80 1.37 -15.60
CA LEU A 100 9.02 2.13 -14.37
C LEU A 100 9.19 3.63 -14.65
N ASN A 101 9.98 3.97 -15.67
CA ASN A 101 10.46 5.34 -15.92
C ASN A 101 9.77 6.04 -17.10
N THR A 102 8.69 5.48 -17.65
CA THR A 102 8.04 5.96 -18.87
C THR A 102 6.53 6.10 -18.72
N LEU A 103 5.97 7.19 -19.24
CA LEU A 103 4.53 7.40 -19.44
C LEU A 103 4.27 7.95 -20.85
N PHE A 104 3.03 7.86 -21.30
CA PHE A 104 2.58 8.33 -22.60
C PHE A 104 1.49 9.39 -22.42
N MET A 105 1.62 10.51 -23.14
CA MET A 105 0.60 11.56 -23.15
C MET A 105 -0.55 11.16 -24.09
N HIS A 106 -1.75 10.96 -23.53
CA HIS A 106 -2.95 10.57 -24.28
C HIS A 106 -3.87 11.74 -24.60
N LEU A 107 -3.75 12.84 -23.85
CA LEU A 107 -4.52 14.04 -24.09
C LEU A 107 -3.75 15.24 -23.56
N PHE A 108 -3.77 16.33 -24.33
CA PHE A 108 -3.40 17.66 -23.86
C PHE A 108 -4.37 18.70 -24.45
N VAL A 109 -4.95 19.51 -23.57
CA VAL A 109 -5.78 20.66 -23.95
C VAL A 109 -5.39 21.87 -23.12
N ALA A 110 -5.42 23.05 -23.73
CA ALA A 110 -5.07 24.29 -23.04
C ALA A 110 -5.74 25.50 -23.70
N VAL A 111 -5.86 26.58 -22.95
CA VAL A 111 -6.16 27.91 -23.47
C VAL A 111 -4.96 28.41 -24.28
N ASP A 112 -5.19 28.81 -25.54
CA ASP A 112 -4.12 29.15 -26.49
C ASP A 112 -3.10 30.16 -25.95
N GLU A 113 -3.61 31.21 -25.29
CA GLU A 113 -2.83 32.34 -24.81
C GLU A 113 -1.70 31.91 -23.86
N TYR A 114 -1.92 30.85 -23.08
CA TYR A 114 -0.97 30.35 -22.08
C TYR A 114 -0.46 28.94 -22.37
N SER A 115 -0.83 28.36 -23.53
CA SER A 115 -0.63 26.94 -23.85
C SER A 115 0.77 26.40 -23.58
N VAL A 116 1.84 27.13 -23.96
CA VAL A 116 3.24 26.75 -23.72
C VAL A 116 3.59 26.74 -22.23
N GLY A 117 3.20 27.79 -21.51
CA GLY A 117 3.40 27.89 -20.07
C GLY A 117 2.66 26.78 -19.32
N CYS A 118 1.40 26.55 -19.69
CA CYS A 118 0.58 25.48 -19.14
C CYS A 118 1.21 24.09 -19.35
N CYS A 119 1.68 23.82 -20.58
CA CYS A 119 2.31 22.54 -20.91
C CYS A 119 3.56 22.29 -20.06
N LYS A 120 4.46 23.28 -19.98
CA LYS A 120 5.68 23.18 -19.17
C LYS A 120 5.38 22.96 -17.69
N GLU A 121 4.37 23.63 -17.14
CA GLU A 121 4.01 23.52 -15.73
C GLU A 121 3.36 22.18 -15.38
N ILE A 122 2.50 21.66 -16.26
CA ILE A 122 1.94 20.32 -16.12
C ILE A 122 3.06 19.27 -16.15
N LEU A 123 3.99 19.36 -17.11
CA LEU A 123 5.11 18.42 -17.22
C LEU A 123 6.00 18.46 -15.96
N ARG A 124 6.34 19.65 -15.44
CA ARG A 124 7.07 19.78 -14.16
C ARG A 124 6.34 19.11 -13.01
N THR A 125 5.03 19.31 -12.91
CA THR A 125 4.20 18.71 -11.86
C THR A 125 4.18 17.19 -11.97
N VAL A 126 4.07 16.64 -13.18
CA VAL A 126 4.09 15.19 -13.44
C VAL A 126 5.44 14.58 -13.04
N TYR A 127 6.56 15.20 -13.43
CA TYR A 127 7.88 14.73 -13.01
C TYR A 127 8.11 14.87 -11.50
N LYS A 128 7.56 15.89 -10.83
CA LYS A 128 7.60 16.01 -9.37
C LYS A 128 6.77 14.91 -8.68
N ALA A 129 5.59 14.60 -9.22
CA ALA A 129 4.67 13.62 -8.66
C ALA A 129 5.16 12.17 -8.80
N VAL A 130 5.92 11.86 -9.85
CA VAL A 130 6.49 10.52 -10.11
C VAL A 130 8.02 10.62 -10.16
N PRO A 131 8.74 10.39 -9.05
CA PRO A 131 10.20 10.52 -8.98
C PRO A 131 10.96 9.63 -9.97
N GLU A 132 10.45 8.44 -10.27
CA GLU A 132 11.09 7.47 -11.16
C GLU A 132 10.89 7.78 -12.65
N LEU A 133 9.94 8.65 -12.99
CA LEU A 133 9.61 9.00 -14.37
C LEU A 133 10.76 9.79 -15.00
N HIS A 134 11.30 9.31 -16.11
CA HIS A 134 12.36 9.99 -16.87
C HIS A 134 11.88 10.47 -18.25
N PHE A 135 10.98 9.70 -18.88
CA PHE A 135 10.53 9.91 -20.25
C PHE A 135 9.02 10.03 -20.32
N ILE A 136 8.55 11.02 -21.06
CA ILE A 136 7.15 11.09 -21.49
C ILE A 136 7.16 10.99 -23.01
N PHE A 137 6.48 9.99 -23.57
CA PHE A 137 6.33 9.84 -25.01
C PHE A 137 5.01 10.42 -25.50
N LEU A 138 5.03 10.89 -26.74
CA LEU A 138 3.85 11.32 -27.48
C LEU A 138 3.93 10.77 -28.90
N ILE A 139 2.92 10.02 -29.31
CA ILE A 139 2.84 9.42 -30.63
C ILE A 139 1.77 10.16 -31.43
N VAL A 140 2.09 10.56 -32.65
CA VAL A 140 1.17 11.30 -33.52
C VAL A 140 1.26 10.78 -34.95
N PRO A 141 0.20 10.87 -35.77
CA PRO A 141 0.29 10.50 -37.18
C PRO A 141 1.40 11.30 -37.89
N SER A 142 2.25 10.66 -38.68
CA SER A 142 3.44 11.27 -39.29
C SER A 142 3.15 12.47 -40.21
N TYR A 143 1.95 12.53 -40.80
CA TYR A 143 1.50 13.65 -41.62
C TYR A 143 1.09 14.89 -40.80
N MET A 144 1.07 14.81 -39.47
CA MET A 144 0.72 15.91 -38.57
C MET A 144 1.94 16.56 -37.93
N SER A 145 1.83 17.88 -37.72
CA SER A 145 2.76 18.61 -36.85
C SER A 145 2.20 18.71 -35.43
N LEU A 146 3.09 18.71 -34.44
CA LEU A 146 2.77 18.85 -33.01
C LEU A 146 2.13 20.20 -32.63
N GLY A 147 2.08 21.16 -33.57
CA GLY A 147 1.64 22.53 -33.30
C GLY A 147 2.69 23.31 -32.50
N SER A 148 2.45 24.61 -32.34
CA SER A 148 3.42 25.54 -31.71
C SER A 148 3.67 25.27 -30.23
N THR A 149 2.77 24.57 -29.54
CA THR A 149 2.90 24.29 -28.10
C THR A 149 3.78 23.07 -27.85
N LEU A 150 3.36 21.90 -28.36
CA LEU A 150 3.99 20.62 -28.02
C LEU A 150 5.40 20.49 -28.63
N ILE A 151 5.65 21.13 -29.78
CA ILE A 151 7.00 21.14 -30.39
C ILE A 151 8.05 21.84 -29.53
N THR A 152 7.66 22.64 -28.53
CA THR A 152 8.60 23.34 -27.65
C THR A 152 9.11 22.47 -26.49
N VAL A 153 8.54 21.29 -26.30
CA VAL A 153 8.84 20.40 -25.18
C VAL A 153 9.07 18.94 -25.59
N PHE A 154 8.75 18.60 -26.84
CA PHE A 154 8.89 17.25 -27.41
C PHE A 154 9.84 17.27 -28.60
N ASP A 155 10.86 16.40 -28.56
CA ASP A 155 11.80 16.16 -29.64
C ASP A 155 11.39 14.90 -30.42
N GLN A 156 11.53 14.90 -31.74
CA GLN A 156 11.20 13.74 -32.56
C GLN A 156 12.33 12.70 -32.53
N VAL A 157 11.99 11.45 -32.22
CA VAL A 157 12.94 10.33 -32.18
C VAL A 157 12.95 9.57 -33.51
N GLY A 158 11.76 9.26 -34.04
CA GLY A 158 11.64 8.51 -35.29
C GLY A 158 10.19 8.17 -35.62
N ASN A 159 9.99 7.21 -36.53
CA ASN A 159 8.67 6.79 -36.98
C ASN A 159 8.47 5.28 -36.77
N ILE A 160 7.26 4.87 -36.41
CA ILE A 160 6.85 3.48 -36.20
C ILE A 160 5.56 3.21 -36.99
N PRO A 161 5.44 2.06 -37.68
CA PRO A 161 4.20 1.69 -38.36
C PRO A 161 3.10 1.34 -37.35
N CYS A 162 1.85 1.69 -37.67
CA CYS A 162 0.69 1.29 -36.86
C CYS A 162 0.35 -0.20 -37.04
N LEU A 163 -0.10 -0.87 -35.98
CA LEU A 163 -0.56 -2.26 -36.07
C LEU A 163 -1.92 -2.41 -36.78
N THR A 164 -2.66 -1.30 -36.94
CA THR A 164 -4.06 -1.33 -37.42
C THR A 164 -4.25 -0.65 -38.78
N TYR A 165 -3.40 0.31 -39.12
CA TYR A 165 -3.52 1.14 -40.32
C TYR A 165 -2.19 1.15 -41.09
N GLU A 166 -2.25 1.30 -42.41
CA GLU A 166 -1.07 1.57 -43.24
C GLU A 166 -0.65 3.05 -43.14
N GLU A 167 -0.44 3.52 -41.91
CA GLU A 167 0.05 4.87 -41.63
C GLU A 167 1.22 4.80 -40.66
N ASP A 168 2.27 5.56 -40.95
CA ASP A 168 3.40 5.74 -40.06
C ASP A 168 3.07 6.78 -38.98
N PHE A 169 3.53 6.52 -37.76
CA PHE A 169 3.37 7.41 -36.62
C PHE A 169 4.71 7.93 -36.16
N ALA A 170 4.80 9.25 -35.98
CA ALA A 170 5.99 9.91 -35.43
C ALA A 170 5.99 9.80 -33.89
N VAL A 171 7.10 9.31 -33.35
CA VAL A 171 7.35 9.19 -31.92
C VAL A 171 8.14 10.40 -31.46
N HIS A 172 7.63 11.06 -30.43
CA HIS A 172 8.29 12.18 -29.80
C HIS A 172 8.54 11.90 -28.32
N ILE A 173 9.63 12.45 -27.80
CA ILE A 173 10.09 12.26 -26.43
C ILE A 173 10.23 13.60 -25.72
N CYS A 174 9.79 13.63 -24.47
CA CYS A 174 10.02 14.70 -23.52
C CYS A 174 10.90 14.14 -22.40
N HIS A 175 12.06 14.76 -22.20
CA HIS A 175 13.02 14.35 -21.19
C HIS A 175 12.81 15.11 -19.88
N ARG A 176 12.90 14.40 -18.74
CA ARG A 176 12.81 15.02 -17.41
C ARG A 176 13.78 16.18 -17.23
N HIS A 177 15.05 16.01 -17.63
CA HIS A 177 16.10 17.02 -17.41
C HIS A 177 15.81 18.37 -18.09
N SER A 178 14.98 18.39 -19.14
CA SER A 178 14.55 19.62 -19.82
C SER A 178 13.57 20.45 -18.99
N HIS A 179 12.90 19.85 -18.01
CA HIS A 179 11.89 20.48 -17.17
C HIS A 179 12.26 20.51 -15.69
N TYR A 180 13.08 19.56 -15.24
CA TYR A 180 13.43 19.33 -13.87
C TYR A 180 14.88 18.85 -13.77
N PRO A 181 15.82 19.67 -13.24
CA PRO A 181 17.25 19.43 -13.39
C PRO A 181 17.69 18.14 -12.69
N GLN A 182 18.79 17.59 -13.20
CA GLN A 182 19.50 16.49 -12.54
C GLN A 182 20.42 17.07 -11.47
N LEU A 183 20.33 16.51 -10.27
CA LEU A 183 21.20 16.88 -9.17
C LEU A 183 22.58 16.26 -9.37
N HIS A 184 23.63 17.07 -9.27
CA HIS A 184 24.99 16.56 -9.18
C HIS A 184 25.37 16.39 -7.72
N VAL A 185 25.74 15.17 -7.32
CA VAL A 185 26.06 14.85 -5.93
C VAL A 185 27.57 14.74 -5.76
N ARG A 186 28.12 15.45 -4.78
CA ARG A 186 29.56 15.45 -4.45
C ARG A 186 29.80 15.58 -2.95
N LYS A 187 31.04 15.40 -2.52
CA LYS A 187 31.45 15.74 -1.14
C LYS A 187 31.27 17.25 -0.88
N ALA A 188 30.83 17.58 0.33
CA ALA A 188 30.64 18.94 0.80
C ALA A 188 31.99 19.65 0.99
N ARG A 189 31.99 20.96 0.77
CA ARG A 189 33.10 21.89 0.98
C ARG A 189 32.63 22.98 1.93
N VAL A 190 33.55 23.61 2.65
CA VAL A 190 33.22 24.66 3.64
C VAL A 190 32.50 25.84 2.98
N GLU A 191 32.80 26.13 1.71
CA GLU A 191 32.14 27.15 0.89
C GLU A 191 30.63 26.90 0.71
N ASP A 192 30.18 25.65 0.77
CA ASP A 192 28.75 25.29 0.60
C ASP A 192 27.89 25.76 1.79
N HIS A 193 28.51 26.17 2.90
CA HIS A 193 27.84 26.66 4.10
C HIS A 193 26.84 27.79 3.79
N ASP A 194 27.26 28.78 3.01
CA ASP A 194 26.48 29.99 2.77
C ASP A 194 25.25 29.71 1.90
N ASP A 195 25.35 28.75 0.99
CA ASP A 195 24.24 28.28 0.14
C ASP A 195 23.21 27.47 0.94
N LEU A 196 23.68 26.66 1.89
CA LEU A 196 22.84 25.73 2.66
C LEU A 196 22.15 26.39 3.85
N MET A 197 22.76 27.42 4.44
CA MET A 197 22.22 28.07 5.64
C MET A 197 20.78 28.61 5.45
N PRO A 198 20.43 29.29 4.34
CA PRO A 198 19.05 29.73 4.08
C PRO A 198 18.06 28.57 4.02
N ILE A 199 18.48 27.40 3.52
CA ILE A 199 17.64 26.20 3.43
C ILE A 199 17.36 25.71 4.84
N PHE A 200 18.38 25.56 5.68
CA PHE A 200 18.22 25.13 7.09
C PHE A 200 17.32 26.08 7.89
N MET A 201 17.53 27.39 7.78
CA MET A 201 16.76 28.40 8.52
C MET A 201 15.25 28.37 8.19
N ARG A 202 14.87 27.82 7.04
CA ARG A 202 13.46 27.70 6.63
C ARG A 202 12.75 26.53 7.32
N TYR A 203 13.48 25.48 7.69
CA TYR A 203 12.92 24.26 8.27
C TYR A 203 13.00 24.23 9.80
N ASP A 204 14.09 24.73 10.38
CA ASP A 204 14.28 24.63 11.82
C ASP A 204 15.11 25.79 12.39
N THR A 205 14.50 26.56 13.28
CA THR A 205 15.19 27.62 14.03
C THR A 205 15.88 27.07 15.29
N ILE A 206 15.48 25.88 15.75
CA ILE A 206 15.95 25.25 16.99
C ILE A 206 17.37 24.70 16.82
N LEU A 207 17.71 24.18 15.63
CA LEU A 207 19.07 23.69 15.35
C LEU A 207 20.12 24.80 15.46
N LYS A 208 19.78 26.02 15.03
CA LYS A 208 20.65 27.20 15.19
C LYS A 208 20.88 27.53 16.66
N GLU A 209 19.81 27.49 17.46
CA GLU A 209 19.88 27.76 18.90
C GLU A 209 20.63 26.66 19.67
N THR A 210 20.57 25.42 19.18
CA THR A 210 21.18 24.25 19.85
C THR A 210 22.65 24.06 19.51
N TYR A 211 23.03 24.26 18.25
CA TYR A 211 24.38 23.95 17.74
C TYR A 211 25.18 25.17 17.27
N GLY A 212 24.61 26.38 17.30
CA GLY A 212 25.28 27.63 16.93
C GLY A 212 25.28 27.93 15.43
N GLU A 213 25.83 29.08 15.02
CA GLU A 213 25.80 29.53 13.62
C GLU A 213 26.78 28.78 12.70
N TYR A 214 27.78 28.10 13.26
CA TYR A 214 28.86 27.45 12.52
C TYR A 214 28.78 25.92 12.50
N PHE A 215 27.72 25.32 13.04
CA PHE A 215 27.61 23.86 13.19
C PHE A 215 27.80 23.10 11.86
N LEU A 216 27.30 23.66 10.76
CA LEU A 216 27.38 23.02 9.45
C LEU A 216 28.81 23.06 8.90
N ALA A 217 29.54 24.16 9.12
CA ALA A 217 30.94 24.26 8.76
C ALA A 217 31.79 23.26 9.57
N GLU A 218 31.56 23.16 10.88
CA GLU A 218 32.24 22.19 11.75
C GLU A 218 31.97 20.75 11.31
N LEU A 219 30.72 20.42 10.93
CA LEU A 219 30.35 19.10 10.44
C LEU A 219 30.98 18.76 9.08
N ILE A 220 31.15 19.77 8.21
CA ILE A 220 31.84 19.64 6.92
C ILE A 220 33.35 19.51 7.11
N GLU A 221 33.93 20.22 8.08
CA GLU A 221 35.37 20.15 8.39
C GLU A 221 35.74 18.83 9.10
N ALA A 222 34.85 18.29 9.94
CA ALA A 222 35.05 17.05 10.70
C ALA A 222 34.86 15.76 9.86
N GLN A 223 34.95 15.83 8.54
CA GLN A 223 34.88 14.65 7.68
C GLN A 223 36.11 13.75 7.88
N ASP A 224 35.87 12.46 8.10
CA ASP A 224 36.90 11.43 8.29
C ASP A 224 36.56 10.16 7.47
N GLU A 225 37.13 9.01 7.81
CA GLU A 225 36.84 7.73 7.14
C GLU A 225 35.44 7.17 7.49
N GLU A 226 34.86 7.58 8.60
CA GLU A 226 33.59 7.09 9.14
C GLU A 226 32.43 8.09 8.93
N ASN A 227 32.75 9.39 8.86
CA ASN A 227 31.84 10.51 8.77
C ASN A 227 32.05 11.24 7.44
N HIS A 228 30.98 11.39 6.67
CA HIS A 228 31.03 12.10 5.40
C HIS A 228 29.90 13.12 5.29
N ALA A 229 30.22 14.26 4.69
CA ALA A 229 29.25 15.29 4.35
C ALA A 229 29.13 15.38 2.83
N VAL A 230 27.90 15.33 2.34
CA VAL A 230 27.56 15.24 0.91
C VAL A 230 26.59 16.35 0.57
N VAL A 231 26.81 17.02 -0.57
CA VAL A 231 25.90 18.03 -1.10
C VAL A 231 25.39 17.65 -2.48
N CYS A 232 24.19 18.13 -2.81
CA CYS A 232 23.74 18.18 -4.18
C CYS A 232 23.81 19.62 -4.70
N GLU A 233 24.33 19.80 -5.90
CA GLU A 233 24.46 21.11 -6.54
C GLU A 233 23.71 21.16 -7.88
N VAL A 234 23.22 22.36 -8.20
CA VAL A 234 22.63 22.72 -9.49
C VAL A 234 23.29 24.02 -9.94
N GLU A 235 23.89 24.01 -11.14
CA GLU A 235 24.58 25.17 -11.71
C GLU A 235 25.67 25.79 -10.79
N GLY A 236 26.27 24.97 -9.92
CA GLY A 236 27.34 25.38 -9.00
C GLY A 236 26.89 25.88 -7.63
N THR A 237 25.58 25.92 -7.35
CA THR A 237 25.02 26.28 -6.03
C THR A 237 24.57 25.03 -5.30
N ALA A 238 24.93 24.90 -4.01
CA ALA A 238 24.48 23.79 -3.18
C ALA A 238 22.99 23.93 -2.81
N VAL A 239 22.18 22.93 -3.16
CA VAL A 239 20.72 22.95 -2.98
C VAL A 239 20.22 21.87 -2.00
N GLY A 240 21.12 21.10 -1.42
CA GLY A 240 20.82 20.12 -0.39
C GLY A 240 22.08 19.50 0.22
N PHE A 241 21.91 18.95 1.41
CA PHE A 241 22.97 18.45 2.27
C PHE A 241 22.57 17.14 2.94
N MET A 242 23.51 16.21 3.06
CA MET A 242 23.36 14.96 3.78
C MET A 242 24.64 14.65 4.55
N SER A 243 24.54 14.47 5.86
CA SER A 243 25.62 13.99 6.72
C SER A 243 25.36 12.54 7.10
N VAL A 244 26.38 11.69 6.93
CA VAL A 244 26.31 10.25 7.11
C VAL A 244 27.47 9.72 7.96
N CYS A 245 27.18 8.72 8.77
CA CYS A 245 28.12 8.13 9.73
C CYS A 245 28.05 6.60 9.71
N SER A 246 29.20 5.92 9.70
CA SER A 246 29.27 4.46 9.77
C SER A 246 29.04 3.88 11.19
N ARG A 247 29.16 4.70 12.24
CA ARG A 247 28.99 4.28 13.63
C ARG A 247 27.51 4.22 14.03
N VAL A 248 26.95 3.01 13.96
CA VAL A 248 25.56 2.74 14.40
C VAL A 248 25.57 1.92 15.69
N ASN A 249 24.78 2.33 16.69
CA ASN A 249 24.60 1.57 17.93
C ASN A 249 23.66 0.38 17.70
N MET A 250 24.21 -0.72 17.19
CA MET A 250 23.45 -1.93 16.87
C MET A 250 22.78 -2.56 18.09
N GLN A 251 23.40 -2.50 19.27
CA GLN A 251 22.84 -3.06 20.51
C GLN A 251 21.51 -2.40 20.85
N LEU A 252 21.47 -1.06 20.83
CA LEU A 252 20.24 -0.31 21.08
C LEU A 252 19.16 -0.64 20.03
N LEU A 253 19.53 -0.77 18.76
CA LEU A 253 18.58 -1.09 17.70
C LEU A 253 17.99 -2.50 17.85
N HIS A 254 18.81 -3.50 18.19
CA HIS A 254 18.34 -4.88 18.47
C HIS A 254 17.45 -4.97 19.70
N GLU A 255 17.63 -4.08 20.69
CA GLU A 255 16.78 -4.02 21.88
C GLU A 255 15.41 -3.36 21.62
N CYS A 256 15.37 -2.39 20.69
CA CYS A 256 14.23 -1.50 20.48
C CYS A 256 13.34 -1.87 19.28
N PHE A 257 13.87 -2.48 18.22
CA PHE A 257 13.14 -2.68 16.95
C PHE A 257 13.20 -4.11 16.44
N ASP A 258 12.13 -4.56 15.78
CA ASP A 258 12.11 -5.84 15.06
C ASP A 258 12.91 -5.75 13.75
N LEU A 259 14.19 -6.11 13.83
CA LEU A 259 15.11 -6.15 12.69
C LEU A 259 15.19 -7.53 12.02
N GLY A 260 14.33 -8.48 12.41
CA GLY A 260 14.26 -9.83 11.85
C GLY A 260 14.24 -9.87 10.31
N PRO A 261 13.37 -9.08 9.65
CA PRO A 261 13.26 -9.07 8.18
C PRO A 261 14.54 -8.65 7.44
N PHE A 262 15.48 -7.99 8.11
CA PHE A 262 16.74 -7.50 7.54
C PHE A 262 17.97 -8.15 8.19
N HIS A 263 17.79 -9.32 8.81
CA HIS A 263 18.87 -10.05 9.48
C HIS A 263 19.64 -9.19 10.50
N GLY A 264 18.92 -8.37 11.27
CA GLY A 264 19.53 -7.52 12.28
C GLY A 264 20.40 -6.39 11.72
N LEU A 265 20.35 -6.10 10.42
CA LEU A 265 21.26 -5.18 9.71
C LEU A 265 22.74 -5.62 9.77
N CYS A 266 22.97 -6.92 9.97
CA CYS A 266 24.30 -7.52 10.02
C CYS A 266 24.53 -8.46 8.84
N PHE A 267 25.79 -8.73 8.53
CA PHE A 267 26.13 -9.84 7.62
C PHE A 267 25.82 -11.18 8.27
N PRO A 268 25.23 -12.17 7.55
CA PRO A 268 24.97 -13.48 8.11
C PRO A 268 26.24 -14.16 8.64
N HIS A 269 26.16 -14.72 9.85
CA HIS A 269 27.26 -15.42 10.50
C HIS A 269 26.80 -16.83 10.94
N PRO A 270 27.65 -17.87 10.86
CA PRO A 270 27.27 -19.24 11.24
C PRO A 270 26.82 -19.40 12.70
N ASP A 271 27.28 -18.52 13.59
CA ASP A 271 26.92 -18.51 15.01
C ASP A 271 25.68 -17.67 15.34
N ASP A 272 24.94 -17.21 14.32
CA ASP A 272 23.68 -16.49 14.52
C ASP A 272 22.60 -17.41 15.10
N VAL A 273 21.83 -16.90 16.07
CA VAL A 273 20.72 -17.62 16.69
C VAL A 273 19.42 -16.97 16.25
N LEU A 274 18.76 -17.55 15.24
CA LEU A 274 17.59 -16.95 14.56
C LEU A 274 16.24 -17.56 14.94
N GLU A 275 16.23 -18.80 15.44
CA GLU A 275 15.02 -19.53 15.82
C GLU A 275 15.04 -19.91 17.30
N SER A 276 13.87 -19.97 17.94
CA SER A 276 13.78 -20.44 19.32
C SER A 276 14.03 -21.96 19.39
N PRO A 277 14.59 -22.49 20.50
CA PRO A 277 14.75 -23.93 20.69
C PRO A 277 13.42 -24.71 20.67
N GLN A 278 12.29 -24.05 20.94
CA GLN A 278 10.96 -24.66 20.92
C GLN A 278 10.43 -24.82 19.48
N ASP A 279 10.72 -23.88 18.57
CA ASP A 279 10.30 -23.96 17.16
C ASP A 279 11.00 -25.09 16.40
N LEU A 280 12.27 -25.35 16.73
CA LEU A 280 13.03 -26.50 16.21
C LEU A 280 12.38 -27.85 16.55
N SER A 281 11.70 -27.95 17.70
CA SER A 281 10.99 -29.16 18.11
C SER A 281 9.70 -29.38 17.32
N VAL A 282 8.95 -28.32 17.02
CA VAL A 282 7.73 -28.37 16.21
C VAL A 282 8.05 -28.74 14.76
N ARG A 283 9.12 -28.17 14.19
CA ARG A 283 9.57 -28.46 12.82
C ARG A 283 10.10 -29.89 12.67
N ARG A 284 10.90 -30.39 13.64
CA ARG A 284 11.30 -31.81 13.69
C ARG A 284 10.13 -32.78 13.82
N SER A 285 9.07 -32.39 14.54
CA SER A 285 7.86 -33.20 14.70
C SER A 285 7.10 -33.33 13.38
N GLN A 286 6.95 -32.22 12.64
CA GLN A 286 6.32 -32.20 11.31
C GLN A 286 7.15 -32.98 10.27
N ASP A 287 8.48 -32.87 10.30
CA ASP A 287 9.38 -33.63 9.41
C ASP A 287 9.42 -35.13 9.76
N ALA A 288 9.20 -35.51 11.03
CA ALA A 288 9.10 -36.89 11.47
C ALA A 288 7.75 -37.54 11.07
N GLU A 289 6.64 -36.80 11.09
CA GLU A 289 5.33 -37.26 10.58
C GLU A 289 5.32 -37.44 9.05
N LEU A 290 6.08 -36.62 8.31
CA LEU A 290 6.28 -36.78 6.87
C LEU A 290 7.13 -38.02 6.53
N ARG A 291 8.02 -38.45 7.44
CA ARG A 291 8.84 -39.67 7.27
C ARG A 291 8.13 -40.96 7.70
N SER A 292 7.17 -40.88 8.62
CA SER A 292 6.38 -42.05 9.04
C SER A 292 5.24 -42.37 8.07
N SER A 293 4.68 -41.35 7.39
CA SER A 293 3.66 -41.52 6.34
C SER A 293 4.21 -42.10 5.02
N SER A 294 5.53 -42.14 4.85
CA SER A 294 6.21 -42.65 3.65
C SER A 294 6.82 -44.06 3.80
N GLN A 295 6.69 -44.71 4.97
CA GLN A 295 7.17 -46.09 5.21
C GLN A 295 6.04 -47.15 5.33
N GLY A 296 4.80 -46.78 5.03
CA GLY A 296 3.63 -47.66 5.07
C GLY A 296 3.22 -48.25 3.72
N SER A 297 4.13 -48.57 2.81
CA SER A 297 3.82 -49.32 1.57
C SER A 297 5.10 -49.84 0.91
N GLN A 298 5.56 -51.03 1.32
CA GLN A 298 6.33 -51.97 0.50
C GLN A 298 6.65 -53.23 1.33
N LYS A 299 5.80 -54.25 1.21
CA LYS A 299 6.24 -55.64 1.36
C LYS A 299 5.79 -56.42 0.13
N ILE A 300 6.81 -56.84 -0.60
CA ILE A 300 6.82 -57.70 -1.79
C ILE A 300 6.42 -59.12 -1.38
N VAL A 301 5.60 -59.78 -2.20
CA VAL A 301 5.57 -61.24 -2.34
C VAL A 301 5.40 -61.54 -3.83
N GLU A 302 6.40 -62.18 -4.44
CA GLU A 302 6.32 -62.74 -5.80
C GLU A 302 6.30 -64.28 -5.71
N GLU A 303 5.22 -64.82 -6.31
CA GLU A 303 4.92 -66.16 -6.86
C GLU A 303 5.27 -67.48 -6.15
N LEU A 304 4.26 -68.38 -6.09
CA LEU A 304 4.35 -69.80 -6.50
C LEU A 304 2.93 -70.45 -6.59
N GLN A 305 2.60 -70.95 -7.79
CA GLN A 305 1.79 -72.13 -8.17
C GLN A 305 0.29 -72.30 -7.75
N GLU A 306 -0.52 -72.46 -8.80
CA GLU A 306 -1.90 -73.02 -8.93
C GLU A 306 -2.10 -74.43 -8.30
N PRO A 307 -3.36 -74.91 -7.98
CA PRO A 307 -4.40 -75.22 -9.01
C PRO A 307 -5.92 -75.14 -8.63
N VAL A 308 -6.78 -74.89 -9.65
CA VAL A 308 -8.02 -75.62 -10.09
C VAL A 308 -9.05 -76.01 -8.97
N SER A 309 -10.37 -75.73 -8.93
CA SER A 309 -11.45 -75.42 -9.91
C SER A 309 -12.82 -75.19 -9.17
N PRO A 310 -14.04 -75.29 -9.76
CA PRO A 310 -15.11 -74.28 -9.69
C PRO A 310 -16.30 -74.72 -8.83
N ASP A 311 -17.32 -73.86 -8.61
CA ASP A 311 -18.74 -74.24 -8.72
C ASP A 311 -19.76 -73.14 -8.35
N THR A 312 -20.73 -73.00 -9.28
CA THR A 312 -22.19 -72.76 -9.12
C THR A 312 -22.76 -71.38 -8.70
N MET A 313 -23.40 -70.72 -9.68
CA MET A 313 -24.81 -70.22 -9.72
C MET A 313 -25.57 -70.12 -8.38
N GLU A 314 -26.38 -69.10 -8.05
CA GLU A 314 -27.52 -68.51 -8.76
C GLU A 314 -28.13 -67.40 -7.83
N ASN A 315 -28.43 -66.18 -8.28
CA ASN A 315 -29.76 -65.65 -8.69
C ASN A 315 -30.55 -64.83 -7.63
N ILE A 316 -31.37 -63.92 -8.18
CA ILE A 316 -32.54 -63.18 -7.62
C ILE A 316 -32.19 -61.86 -6.87
N GLN A 317 -32.23 -60.66 -7.47
CA GLN A 317 -33.33 -59.87 -8.06
C GLN A 317 -34.10 -59.03 -7.02
N GLY A 318 -34.18 -57.71 -7.25
CA GLY A 318 -34.87 -56.76 -6.36
C GLY A 318 -34.71 -55.30 -6.76
N ASN A 319 -35.26 -54.97 -7.92
CA ASN A 319 -35.29 -53.70 -8.64
C ASN A 319 -36.02 -52.51 -7.94
N ILE A 320 -35.54 -51.27 -8.25
CA ILE A 320 -36.32 -50.08 -8.72
C ILE A 320 -37.16 -49.33 -7.65
N ALA A 321 -37.30 -47.99 -7.59
CA ALA A 321 -37.26 -46.89 -8.56
C ALA A 321 -36.85 -45.55 -7.89
N ARG A 322 -36.02 -44.70 -8.51
CA ARG A 322 -36.31 -43.56 -9.42
C ARG A 322 -36.97 -42.35 -8.74
N GLU A 323 -36.32 -41.18 -8.63
CA GLU A 323 -35.87 -40.19 -9.63
C GLU A 323 -36.96 -39.33 -10.30
N ALA A 324 -36.59 -38.04 -10.42
CA ALA A 324 -37.09 -36.94 -11.26
C ALA A 324 -38.30 -36.15 -10.72
N ALA A 325 -38.50 -34.84 -10.99
CA ALA A 325 -37.71 -33.64 -11.32
C ALA A 325 -38.74 -32.57 -11.75
N SER A 326 -38.39 -31.27 -11.66
CA SER A 326 -39.03 -30.08 -12.31
C SER A 326 -40.48 -29.74 -11.90
N GLU A 327 -41.03 -28.52 -11.93
CA GLU A 327 -40.62 -27.15 -12.29
C GLU A 327 -41.74 -26.19 -11.79
N GLU A 328 -41.38 -24.91 -11.60
CA GLU A 328 -42.14 -23.65 -11.80
C GLU A 328 -43.49 -23.27 -11.11
N ALA A 329 -43.52 -21.96 -10.80
CA ALA A 329 -44.62 -20.98 -10.92
C ALA A 329 -45.59 -20.67 -9.76
N LEU A 330 -45.35 -19.47 -9.18
CA LEU A 330 -46.27 -18.32 -9.04
C LEU A 330 -47.51 -18.30 -8.10
N THR A 331 -47.62 -17.13 -7.46
CA THR A 331 -48.80 -16.34 -7.05
C THR A 331 -49.56 -16.60 -5.73
N ALA A 332 -49.37 -15.61 -4.82
CA ALA A 332 -50.36 -14.64 -4.31
C ALA A 332 -51.57 -15.07 -3.43
N VAL A 333 -52.07 -14.05 -2.71
CA VAL A 333 -53.31 -13.94 -1.88
C VAL A 333 -53.06 -14.14 -0.38
N GLN A 334 -52.83 -13.05 0.37
CA GLN A 334 -53.80 -12.15 1.02
C GLN A 334 -54.65 -12.78 2.14
N SER A 335 -54.47 -12.27 3.36
CA SER A 335 -55.49 -11.81 4.33
C SER A 335 -54.74 -11.54 5.65
N GLY A 336 -54.98 -10.50 6.44
CA GLY A 336 -56.05 -9.53 6.48
C GLY A 336 -56.37 -9.27 7.96
N ASN A 337 -56.12 -8.04 8.40
CA ASN A 337 -56.75 -7.31 9.51
C ASN A 337 -56.43 -7.72 10.97
N VAL A 338 -55.76 -6.85 11.74
CA VAL A 338 -56.29 -5.77 12.62
C VAL A 338 -56.85 -6.31 13.94
N SER A 339 -56.19 -5.98 15.06
CA SER A 339 -56.73 -5.15 16.16
C SER A 339 -55.84 -5.22 17.40
N GLU A 340 -55.36 -4.06 17.88
CA GLU A 340 -55.13 -3.83 19.32
C GLU A 340 -56.50 -3.71 20.03
N PRO A 341 -56.60 -3.92 21.36
CA PRO A 341 -56.36 -2.81 22.30
C PRO A 341 -55.74 -3.21 23.67
N GLU A 342 -55.11 -2.19 24.28
CA GLU A 342 -55.19 -1.68 25.66
C GLU A 342 -55.57 -2.62 26.83
N ASP A 343 -54.81 -2.57 27.95
CA ASP A 343 -55.24 -1.91 29.21
C ASP A 343 -54.44 -2.31 30.50
N ILE A 344 -54.01 -1.26 31.22
CA ILE A 344 -54.23 -0.98 32.67
C ILE A 344 -53.45 -1.73 33.80
N GLU A 345 -52.57 -0.91 34.41
CA GLU A 345 -52.38 -0.57 35.85
C GLU A 345 -51.85 -1.52 36.95
N LYS A 346 -51.12 -0.83 37.85
CA LYS A 346 -50.96 -0.94 39.33
C LYS A 346 -49.75 -1.73 39.86
N LEU A 347 -48.76 -1.05 40.50
CA LEU A 347 -48.70 -0.59 41.91
C LEU A 347 -48.75 -1.79 42.87
N SER A 348 -47.90 -1.99 43.90
CA SER A 348 -47.07 -1.09 44.72
C SER A 348 -46.19 -1.91 45.68
N ASP A 349 -45.33 -1.21 46.45
CA ASP A 349 -44.88 -1.50 47.83
C ASP A 349 -43.49 -2.13 48.13
N ILE A 350 -42.52 -1.25 48.32
CA ILE A 350 -41.76 -0.95 49.58
C ILE A 350 -41.49 -2.11 50.58
N SER A 351 -40.20 -2.44 50.81
CA SER A 351 -39.50 -2.24 52.11
C SER A 351 -38.10 -2.90 52.19
N THR A 352 -37.11 -2.05 52.46
CA THR A 352 -35.96 -2.18 53.40
C THR A 352 -35.75 -3.46 54.21
N GLY A 353 -34.48 -3.93 54.29
CA GLY A 353 -33.97 -4.68 55.44
C GLY A 353 -32.77 -5.62 55.21
N TYR A 354 -31.58 -5.15 55.59
CA TYR A 354 -30.38 -5.83 56.12
C TYR A 354 -29.85 -7.18 55.60
N ALA A 355 -28.52 -7.18 55.47
CA ALA A 355 -27.62 -8.27 55.11
C ALA A 355 -27.78 -9.54 55.95
N GLN A 356 -27.74 -10.70 55.28
CA GLN A 356 -27.15 -11.90 55.87
C GLN A 356 -26.53 -12.80 54.80
N TYR A 357 -25.30 -13.20 55.10
CA TYR A 357 -24.41 -14.05 54.32
C TYR A 357 -25.01 -15.43 54.08
N HIS A 358 -25.06 -15.86 52.81
CA HIS A 358 -25.08 -17.27 52.45
C HIS A 358 -23.85 -17.62 51.61
N HIS A 359 -22.91 -18.26 52.30
CA HIS A 359 -21.78 -18.95 51.71
C HIS A 359 -22.29 -20.27 51.09
N VAL A 360 -22.25 -20.41 49.77
CA VAL A 360 -22.31 -21.71 49.11
C VAL A 360 -21.18 -21.80 48.08
N SER A 361 -20.16 -22.53 48.51
CA SER A 361 -19.19 -23.33 47.77
C SER A 361 -18.80 -22.94 46.34
N SER A 362 -17.55 -22.50 46.27
CA SER A 362 -16.60 -22.63 45.17
C SER A 362 -16.81 -23.88 44.30
N ARG A 363 -17.29 -23.68 43.08
CA ARG A 363 -16.89 -24.52 41.95
C ARG A 363 -15.88 -23.71 41.15
N SER A 364 -14.62 -24.16 41.29
CA SER A 364 -13.48 -23.93 40.41
C SER A 364 -13.89 -23.54 38.98
N LEU A 365 -13.97 -22.23 38.73
CA LEU A 365 -13.76 -21.68 37.40
C LEU A 365 -12.26 -21.83 37.16
N ALA A 366 -11.89 -22.92 36.49
CA ALA A 366 -10.57 -23.07 35.92
C ALA A 366 -10.31 -21.78 35.14
N SER A 367 -9.31 -21.04 35.59
CA SER A 367 -8.70 -19.94 34.87
C SER A 367 -8.54 -20.36 33.41
N LEU A 368 -9.35 -19.76 32.54
CA LEU A 368 -9.03 -19.72 31.12
C LEU A 368 -7.78 -18.85 31.04
N VAL A 369 -6.63 -19.50 31.25
CA VAL A 369 -5.33 -19.00 30.86
C VAL A 369 -5.45 -18.80 29.36
N LEU A 370 -5.71 -17.55 28.97
CA LEU A 370 -5.33 -17.08 27.65
C LEU A 370 -3.87 -17.50 27.45
N PRO A 371 -3.48 -18.03 26.29
CA PRO A 371 -2.08 -18.36 26.07
C PRO A 371 -1.27 -17.11 26.40
N GLU A 372 -0.38 -17.23 27.38
CA GLU A 372 0.64 -16.20 27.65
C GLU A 372 1.24 -15.84 26.30
N GLU A 373 1.30 -14.54 25.99
CA GLU A 373 1.95 -14.08 24.77
C GLU A 373 3.32 -14.77 24.66
N PRO A 374 3.64 -15.40 23.53
CA PRO A 374 4.91 -16.11 23.41
C PRO A 374 6.00 -15.08 23.65
N VAL A 375 6.83 -15.32 24.68
CA VAL A 375 8.05 -14.55 24.94
C VAL A 375 8.75 -14.39 23.60
N HIS A 376 8.72 -13.18 23.04
CA HIS A 376 9.22 -12.94 21.69
C HIS A 376 10.70 -13.30 21.70
N PHE A 377 11.03 -14.42 21.07
CA PHE A 377 12.40 -14.84 20.89
C PHE A 377 13.13 -13.72 20.15
N ARG A 378 14.17 -13.16 20.78
CA ARG A 378 14.99 -12.12 20.17
C ARG A 378 16.18 -12.79 19.49
N PRO A 379 16.30 -12.69 18.15
CA PRO A 379 17.46 -13.22 17.46
C PRO A 379 18.75 -12.57 17.95
N ILE A 380 19.82 -13.35 18.01
CA ILE A 380 21.16 -12.86 18.35
C ILE A 380 22.01 -12.90 17.09
N TYR A 381 22.41 -11.72 16.64
CA TYR A 381 23.27 -11.53 15.47
C TYR A 381 24.72 -11.34 15.90
N ARG A 382 25.63 -12.17 15.39
CA ARG A 382 27.07 -12.11 15.68
C ARG A 382 27.91 -11.59 14.51
N GLY A 383 27.29 -11.38 13.35
CA GLY A 383 27.94 -10.78 12.20
C GLY A 383 28.30 -9.30 12.39
N ALA A 384 29.23 -8.82 11.56
CA ALA A 384 29.62 -7.41 11.53
C ALA A 384 28.46 -6.52 11.04
N SER A 385 28.43 -5.27 11.51
CA SER A 385 27.44 -4.27 11.08
C SER A 385 27.57 -3.98 9.58
N ALA A 386 26.46 -4.14 8.88
CA ALA A 386 26.31 -3.82 7.46
C ALA A 386 25.59 -2.47 7.25
N ALA A 387 25.43 -1.66 8.30
CA ALA A 387 24.67 -0.42 8.29
C ALA A 387 25.53 0.82 8.54
N PHE A 388 25.12 1.93 7.92
CA PHE A 388 25.50 3.31 8.29
C PHE A 388 24.21 4.12 8.53
N CYS A 389 24.31 5.31 9.14
CA CYS A 389 23.17 6.17 9.39
C CYS A 389 23.28 7.56 8.76
N ILE A 390 22.13 8.17 8.47
CA ILE A 390 22.01 9.59 8.14
C ILE A 390 21.79 10.35 9.45
N GLN A 391 22.68 11.29 9.75
CA GLN A 391 22.61 12.13 10.93
C GLN A 391 21.84 13.42 10.68
N LEU A 392 22.02 14.00 9.51
CA LEU A 392 21.38 15.25 9.11
C LEU A 392 21.05 15.21 7.62
N PHE A 393 19.86 15.69 7.27
CA PHE A 393 19.42 15.80 5.88
C PHE A 393 18.61 17.08 5.67
N CYS A 394 18.93 17.83 4.62
CA CYS A 394 18.11 18.93 4.14
C CYS A 394 18.19 19.02 2.62
N ILE A 395 17.14 19.52 1.99
CA ILE A 395 17.10 19.79 0.56
C ILE A 395 16.09 20.91 0.31
N ASP A 396 16.35 21.79 -0.65
CA ASP A 396 15.35 22.78 -1.06
C ASP A 396 14.11 22.06 -1.62
N GLU A 397 12.93 22.49 -1.17
CA GLU A 397 11.60 22.01 -1.56
C GLU A 397 11.42 21.88 -3.09
N LYS A 398 12.11 22.71 -3.87
CA LYS A 398 12.09 22.65 -5.34
C LYS A 398 12.71 21.36 -5.87
N TYR A 399 13.69 20.79 -5.18
CA TYR A 399 14.46 19.61 -5.62
C TYR A 399 14.19 18.36 -4.79
N GLU A 400 13.29 18.43 -3.81
CA GLU A 400 12.99 17.35 -2.86
C GLU A 400 12.68 16.00 -3.53
N ALA A 401 11.99 16.01 -4.67
CA ALA A 401 11.65 14.81 -5.44
C ALA A 401 12.88 14.07 -6.03
N ARG A 402 14.08 14.67 -5.98
CA ARG A 402 15.38 14.08 -6.38
C ARG A 402 16.24 13.66 -5.20
N SER A 403 15.72 13.70 -3.98
CA SER A 403 16.45 13.30 -2.78
C SER A 403 17.08 11.90 -2.85
N LEU A 404 16.48 10.96 -3.60
CA LEU A 404 17.06 9.62 -3.80
C LEU A 404 18.40 9.64 -4.56
N ASP A 405 18.72 10.70 -5.31
CA ASP A 405 19.98 10.81 -6.05
C ASP A 405 21.21 10.80 -5.12
N PHE A 406 21.06 11.27 -3.88
CA PHE A 406 22.10 11.19 -2.85
C PHE A 406 22.57 9.76 -2.61
N MET A 407 21.63 8.81 -2.58
CA MET A 407 21.88 7.45 -2.11
C MET A 407 22.91 6.71 -2.98
N ASN A 408 22.90 6.92 -4.31
CA ASN A 408 23.89 6.30 -5.20
C ASN A 408 25.32 6.71 -4.83
N PHE A 409 25.53 7.98 -4.52
CA PHE A 409 26.82 8.51 -4.12
C PHE A 409 27.19 8.08 -2.70
N VAL A 410 26.25 8.12 -1.75
CA VAL A 410 26.50 7.73 -0.37
C VAL A 410 26.88 6.24 -0.24
N PHE A 411 26.21 5.34 -0.97
CA PHE A 411 26.61 3.92 -1.00
C PHE A 411 27.92 3.66 -1.76
N SER A 412 28.41 4.61 -2.57
CA SER A 412 29.74 4.48 -3.18
C SER A 412 30.85 4.85 -2.19
N LEU A 413 30.56 5.76 -1.23
CA LEU A 413 31.45 6.05 -0.11
C LEU A 413 31.58 4.86 0.85
N PHE A 414 30.47 4.21 1.18
CA PHE A 414 30.43 3.02 2.04
C PHE A 414 30.23 1.73 1.24
N SER A 415 31.25 1.35 0.47
CA SER A 415 31.16 0.20 -0.44
C SER A 415 30.93 -1.16 0.26
N ASP A 416 31.33 -1.27 1.53
CA ASP A 416 31.21 -2.44 2.40
C ASP A 416 29.87 -2.51 3.17
N LYS A 417 29.01 -1.48 3.06
CA LYS A 417 27.72 -1.42 3.75
C LYS A 417 26.57 -1.65 2.77
N ASN A 418 25.53 -2.32 3.28
CA ASN A 418 24.32 -2.66 2.52
C ASN A 418 23.09 -1.89 2.99
N PHE A 419 23.11 -1.35 4.21
CA PHE A 419 21.97 -0.67 4.80
C PHE A 419 22.29 0.79 5.17
N CYS A 420 21.32 1.66 4.92
CA CYS A 420 21.27 3.03 5.40
C CYS A 420 20.11 3.15 6.39
N VAL A 421 20.35 3.79 7.52
CA VAL A 421 19.38 3.95 8.59
C VAL A 421 19.16 5.42 8.90
N ILE A 422 17.94 5.82 9.21
CA ILE A 422 17.63 7.16 9.71
C ILE A 422 16.59 7.08 10.83
N SER A 423 16.84 7.79 11.92
CA SER A 423 15.93 7.94 13.05
C SER A 423 15.26 9.30 12.99
N LEU A 424 13.93 9.34 13.01
CA LEU A 424 13.15 10.58 12.96
C LEU A 424 12.19 10.64 14.14
N PRO A 425 11.88 11.82 14.69
CA PRO A 425 10.77 11.98 15.63
C PRO A 425 9.47 11.45 15.02
N HIS A 426 8.64 10.74 15.79
CA HIS A 426 7.46 10.05 15.26
C HIS A 426 6.39 10.97 14.63
N LEU A 427 6.37 12.26 14.96
CA LEU A 427 5.47 13.24 14.35
C LEU A 427 5.98 13.85 13.04
N THR A 428 7.20 13.49 12.62
CA THR A 428 7.79 14.00 11.38
C THR A 428 6.98 13.49 10.17
N PRO A 429 6.49 14.37 9.28
CA PRO A 429 5.84 13.97 8.04
C PRO A 429 6.81 13.20 7.11
N GLU A 430 6.29 12.25 6.34
CA GLU A 430 7.09 11.51 5.36
C GLU A 430 7.44 12.38 4.13
N PHE A 431 8.69 12.83 4.06
CA PHE A 431 9.28 13.52 2.90
C PHE A 431 9.75 12.52 1.82
N PHE A 432 10.04 13.01 0.61
CA PHE A 432 10.29 12.16 -0.57
C PHE A 432 11.38 11.08 -0.37
N LEU A 433 12.44 11.37 0.38
CA LEU A 433 13.50 10.39 0.65
C LEU A 433 12.96 9.21 1.48
N ILE A 434 12.25 9.51 2.57
CA ILE A 434 11.76 8.52 3.55
C ILE A 434 10.68 7.62 2.98
N GLN A 435 9.92 8.09 1.97
CA GLN A 435 8.95 7.26 1.26
C GLN A 435 9.60 6.03 0.58
N ASN A 436 10.92 6.05 0.36
CA ASN A 436 11.68 4.91 -0.15
C ASN A 436 12.18 3.95 0.94
N PHE A 437 12.14 4.35 2.22
CA PHE A 437 12.63 3.57 3.35
C PHE A 437 11.52 2.70 3.93
N VAL A 438 11.91 1.61 4.58
CA VAL A 438 11.00 0.76 5.35
C VAL A 438 11.02 1.21 6.81
N LYS A 439 9.85 1.63 7.30
CA LYS A 439 9.65 1.89 8.74
C LYS A 439 9.69 0.58 9.52
N MET A 440 10.53 0.52 10.54
CA MET A 440 10.66 -0.64 11.42
C MET A 440 9.61 -0.63 12.53
N VAL A 441 9.16 -1.81 12.93
CA VAL A 441 8.21 -1.96 14.03
C VAL A 441 8.97 -1.94 15.35
N PRO A 442 8.70 -0.99 16.26
CA PRO A 442 9.30 -1.00 17.58
C PRO A 442 8.72 -2.16 18.42
N PHE A 443 9.54 -2.72 19.30
CA PHE A 443 9.06 -3.65 20.32
C PHE A 443 8.26 -2.91 21.40
N ASN A 444 7.38 -3.63 22.11
CA ASN A 444 6.60 -3.08 23.22
C ASN A 444 7.48 -2.55 24.37
N THR A 445 8.73 -3.01 24.45
CA THR A 445 9.73 -2.55 25.45
C THR A 445 10.57 -1.36 24.97
N CYS A 446 10.33 -0.84 23.77
CA CYS A 446 11.12 0.25 23.21
C CYS A 446 10.93 1.52 24.04
N THR A 447 12.03 2.11 24.47
CA THR A 447 12.05 3.37 25.24
C THR A 447 12.24 4.61 24.34
N LEU A 448 12.48 4.41 23.06
CA LEU A 448 12.73 5.49 22.10
C LEU A 448 11.41 6.04 21.54
N GLU A 449 11.28 7.36 21.57
CA GLU A 449 10.15 8.06 20.94
C GLU A 449 10.32 8.29 19.43
N GLN A 450 11.45 7.83 18.88
CA GLN A 450 11.81 8.00 17.47
C GLN A 450 11.42 6.77 16.64
N ASP A 451 11.00 7.02 15.42
CA ASP A 451 10.76 6.00 14.41
C ASP A 451 12.06 5.70 13.66
N LEU A 452 12.33 4.41 13.43
CA LEU A 452 13.48 3.93 12.68
C LEU A 452 13.09 3.58 11.24
N TYR A 453 13.85 4.10 10.29
CA TYR A 453 13.69 3.84 8.86
C TYR A 453 14.93 3.18 8.30
N VAL A 454 14.76 2.12 7.51
CA VAL A 454 15.85 1.33 6.92
C VAL A 454 15.72 1.32 5.40
N PHE A 455 16.83 1.55 4.70
CA PHE A 455 16.95 1.43 3.26
C PHE A 455 18.11 0.51 2.90
N HIS A 456 17.87 -0.44 1.99
CA HIS A 456 18.90 -1.35 1.52
C HIS A 456 19.41 -0.94 0.13
N ARG A 457 20.70 -1.16 -0.14
CA ARG A 457 21.38 -0.80 -1.39
C ARG A 457 20.67 -1.32 -2.64
N ALA A 458 20.14 -2.54 -2.60
CA ALA A 458 19.38 -3.12 -3.72
C ALA A 458 18.07 -2.37 -4.02
N GLY A 459 17.58 -1.52 -3.12
CA GLY A 459 16.45 -0.63 -3.38
C GLY A 459 16.74 0.42 -4.46
N LEU A 460 18.02 0.64 -4.83
CA LEU A 460 18.43 1.53 -5.94
C LEU A 460 18.36 0.86 -7.31
N LEU A 461 18.08 -0.45 -7.38
CA LEU A 461 17.98 -1.18 -8.63
C LEU A 461 16.81 -0.66 -9.46
N LYS A 462 17.12 0.01 -10.57
CA LYS A 462 16.12 0.51 -11.53
C LYS A 462 15.71 -0.54 -12.57
N SER A 463 16.47 -1.62 -12.71
CA SER A 463 16.25 -2.69 -13.70
C SER A 463 15.43 -3.83 -13.09
N ILE A 464 14.12 -3.61 -12.94
CA ILE A 464 13.18 -4.66 -12.50
C ILE A 464 12.39 -5.12 -13.71
N ASN A 465 12.55 -6.40 -14.09
CA ASN A 465 11.78 -7.03 -15.16
C ASN A 465 10.63 -7.83 -14.55
N ILE A 466 9.40 -7.55 -14.99
CA ILE A 466 8.19 -8.23 -14.56
C ILE A 466 7.59 -8.94 -15.77
N ARG A 467 7.30 -10.23 -15.60
CA ARG A 467 6.67 -11.10 -16.60
C ARG A 467 5.71 -12.07 -15.94
N PHE A 468 4.86 -12.71 -16.74
CA PHE A 468 4.06 -13.83 -16.26
C PHE A 468 4.96 -14.96 -15.73
N ALA A 469 4.52 -15.57 -14.64
CA ALA A 469 5.18 -16.72 -14.04
C ALA A 469 5.01 -17.96 -14.93
N THR A 470 6.01 -18.82 -14.90
CA THR A 470 6.09 -20.09 -15.61
C THR A 470 6.37 -21.22 -14.62
N LEU A 471 6.23 -22.48 -15.04
CA LEU A 471 6.52 -23.64 -14.18
C LEU A 471 7.95 -23.65 -13.63
N LEU A 472 8.90 -23.07 -14.37
CA LEU A 472 10.31 -22.96 -13.98
C LEU A 472 10.54 -22.02 -12.79
N ASP A 473 9.58 -21.13 -12.49
CA ASP A 473 9.71 -20.14 -11.42
C ASP A 473 9.34 -20.74 -10.04
N THR A 474 8.71 -21.92 -9.99
CA THR A 474 8.22 -22.58 -8.76
C THR A 474 9.28 -22.67 -7.66
N PRO A 475 10.52 -23.13 -7.92
CA PRO A 475 11.55 -23.22 -6.87
C PRO A 475 11.95 -21.84 -6.31
N GLY A 476 11.93 -20.81 -7.16
CA GLY A 476 12.20 -19.44 -6.73
C GLY A 476 11.09 -18.88 -5.84
N VAL A 477 9.83 -19.19 -6.17
CA VAL A 477 8.67 -18.81 -5.33
C VAL A 477 8.72 -19.54 -3.99
N GLU A 478 9.01 -20.85 -3.98
CA GLU A 478 9.16 -21.65 -2.75
C GLU A 478 10.20 -21.04 -1.80
N ASN A 479 11.35 -20.63 -2.31
CA ASN A 479 12.38 -19.98 -1.51
C ASN A 479 11.87 -18.64 -0.93
N LEU A 480 11.23 -17.81 -1.75
CA LEU A 480 10.70 -16.51 -1.32
C LEU A 480 9.63 -16.64 -0.22
N VAL A 481 8.75 -17.63 -0.31
CA VAL A 481 7.65 -17.80 0.66
C VAL A 481 8.03 -18.68 1.85
N SER A 482 9.18 -19.34 1.84
CA SER A 482 9.57 -20.35 2.83
C SER A 482 9.42 -19.90 4.29
N THR A 483 9.70 -18.62 4.57
CA THR A 483 9.63 -18.00 5.91
C THR A 483 8.24 -17.48 6.29
N LEU A 484 7.27 -17.49 5.37
CA LEU A 484 5.93 -16.97 5.61
C LEU A 484 5.02 -18.02 6.26
N MET A 485 4.20 -17.58 7.22
CA MET A 485 3.22 -18.44 7.90
C MET A 485 2.21 -19.12 6.96
N LEU A 486 1.90 -18.49 5.82
CA LEU A 486 0.93 -18.98 4.83
C LEU A 486 1.58 -19.68 3.62
N ASN A 487 2.85 -20.08 3.73
CA ASN A 487 3.63 -20.64 2.63
C ASN A 487 2.92 -21.82 1.92
N LYS A 488 2.35 -22.77 2.67
CA LYS A 488 1.64 -23.94 2.12
C LYS A 488 0.43 -23.53 1.27
N SER A 489 -0.40 -22.61 1.78
CA SER A 489 -1.57 -22.11 1.04
C SER A 489 -1.18 -21.42 -0.26
N ILE A 490 -0.11 -20.62 -0.25
CA ILE A 490 0.38 -19.92 -1.44
C ILE A 490 0.83 -20.93 -2.50
N LEU A 491 1.56 -21.97 -2.09
CA LEU A 491 2.06 -23.02 -3.00
C LEU A 491 0.92 -23.89 -3.57
N GLU A 492 -0.09 -24.21 -2.76
CA GLU A 492 -1.29 -24.92 -3.24
C GLU A 492 -2.10 -24.12 -4.25
N ASP A 493 -2.23 -22.80 -4.06
CA ASP A 493 -2.90 -21.91 -5.00
C ASP A 493 -2.09 -21.75 -6.30
N LEU A 494 -0.76 -21.70 -6.21
CA LEU A 494 0.13 -21.67 -7.37
C LEU A 494 0.01 -22.96 -8.20
N ASP A 495 0.00 -24.13 -7.55
CA ASP A 495 -0.19 -25.42 -8.23
C ASP A 495 -1.57 -25.51 -8.91
N ARG A 496 -2.62 -25.03 -8.24
CA ARG A 496 -3.97 -24.91 -8.85
C ARG A 496 -3.99 -23.99 -10.06
N TYR A 497 -3.34 -22.82 -9.97
CA TYR A 497 -3.24 -21.88 -11.09
C TYR A 497 -2.55 -22.53 -12.29
N ASN A 498 -1.44 -23.22 -12.05
CA ASN A 498 -0.67 -23.94 -13.07
C ASN A 498 -1.48 -25.04 -13.76
N LYS A 499 -2.42 -25.68 -13.04
CA LYS A 499 -3.27 -26.77 -13.56
C LYS A 499 -4.55 -26.30 -14.27
N ALA A 500 -5.24 -25.26 -13.79
CA ALA A 500 -6.64 -25.01 -14.15
C ALA A 500 -6.96 -23.68 -14.88
N ARG A 501 -6.07 -22.68 -14.87
CA ARG A 501 -6.19 -21.38 -15.59
C ARG A 501 -7.58 -20.67 -15.57
N LYS A 502 -8.42 -20.83 -14.52
CA LYS A 502 -9.71 -20.10 -14.39
C LYS A 502 -9.99 -19.64 -12.97
N ASP A 503 -10.65 -18.48 -12.85
CA ASP A 503 -11.13 -17.88 -11.59
C ASP A 503 -12.64 -17.53 -11.71
N PRO A 504 -13.48 -17.63 -10.65
CA PRO A 504 -14.94 -17.50 -10.73
C PRO A 504 -15.54 -16.13 -10.34
N ASP A 505 -16.66 -15.84 -10.99
CA ASP A 505 -17.81 -14.93 -10.72
C ASP A 505 -17.66 -13.54 -10.06
N ILE A 506 -17.43 -12.55 -10.92
CA ILE A 506 -17.53 -11.09 -10.68
C ILE A 506 -18.96 -10.57 -10.38
N GLU A 507 -20.02 -11.30 -10.76
CA GLU A 507 -21.42 -10.90 -10.57
C GLU A 507 -21.80 -10.84 -9.07
N TYR A 508 -21.18 -11.71 -8.27
CA TYR A 508 -21.35 -11.75 -6.82
C TYR A 508 -20.79 -10.49 -6.14
N ILE A 509 -19.64 -9.99 -6.59
CA ILE A 509 -19.00 -8.80 -6.02
C ILE A 509 -19.85 -7.56 -6.26
N ARG A 510 -20.36 -7.39 -7.49
CA ARG A 510 -21.23 -6.25 -7.85
C ARG A 510 -22.49 -6.18 -6.99
N SER A 511 -23.07 -7.32 -6.63
CA SER A 511 -24.32 -7.37 -5.85
C SER A 511 -24.15 -7.16 -4.35
N HIS A 512 -22.93 -7.25 -3.82
CA HIS A 512 -22.68 -7.26 -2.36
C HIS A 512 -21.73 -6.17 -1.85
N TYR A 513 -21.04 -5.42 -2.73
CA TYR A 513 -20.12 -4.34 -2.35
C TYR A 513 -20.42 -3.06 -3.15
N ASN A 514 -20.33 -1.88 -2.52
CA ASN A 514 -20.51 -0.60 -3.21
C ASN A 514 -19.25 -0.21 -4.01
N ILE A 515 -18.99 -0.95 -5.09
CA ILE A 515 -17.84 -0.72 -5.97
C ILE A 515 -17.98 0.55 -6.82
N GLU A 516 -19.20 1.08 -6.98
CA GLU A 516 -19.48 2.26 -7.82
C GLU A 516 -18.97 3.58 -7.22
N ASP A 517 -18.70 3.62 -5.91
CA ASP A 517 -18.05 4.75 -5.24
C ASP A 517 -16.56 4.89 -5.65
N PHE A 518 -15.95 3.81 -6.15
CA PHE A 518 -14.52 3.75 -6.45
C PHE A 518 -14.19 3.62 -7.94
N ILE A 519 -15.11 3.06 -8.73
CA ILE A 519 -14.95 2.88 -10.18
C ILE A 519 -16.27 3.07 -10.93
N TYR A 520 -16.23 3.56 -12.15
CA TYR A 520 -17.39 3.51 -13.05
C TYR A 520 -17.50 2.13 -13.69
N PHE A 521 -18.14 1.17 -13.02
CA PHE A 521 -18.19 -0.25 -13.42
C PHE A 521 -18.53 -0.48 -14.91
N SER A 522 -19.45 0.31 -15.48
CA SER A 522 -19.85 0.21 -16.90
C SER A 522 -18.71 0.46 -17.90
N HIS A 523 -17.60 1.06 -17.46
CA HIS A 523 -16.41 1.34 -18.27
C HIS A 523 -15.31 0.28 -18.12
N HIS A 524 -15.57 -0.82 -17.40
CA HIS A 524 -14.63 -1.92 -17.20
C HIS A 524 -15.26 -3.21 -17.74
N GLN A 525 -14.59 -3.87 -18.68
CA GLN A 525 -15.08 -5.16 -19.18
C GLN A 525 -14.90 -6.24 -18.11
N ARG A 526 -15.72 -7.30 -18.16
CA ARG A 526 -15.69 -8.44 -17.21
C ARG A 526 -14.28 -9.03 -17.04
N GLU A 527 -13.52 -9.07 -18.13
CA GLU A 527 -12.16 -9.61 -18.19
C GLU A 527 -11.09 -8.67 -17.63
N GLU A 528 -11.39 -7.38 -17.46
CA GLU A 528 -10.45 -6.40 -16.92
C GLU A 528 -10.41 -6.37 -15.38
N HIS A 529 -11.34 -7.07 -14.72
CA HIS A 529 -11.33 -7.24 -13.27
C HIS A 529 -10.41 -8.42 -12.90
N GLY A 530 -9.41 -8.14 -12.06
CA GLY A 530 -8.49 -9.15 -11.54
C GLY A 530 -8.74 -9.44 -10.07
N HIS A 531 -8.62 -10.71 -9.68
CA HIS A 531 -8.59 -11.12 -8.28
C HIS A 531 -7.15 -11.40 -7.87
N MET A 532 -6.73 -10.78 -6.77
CA MET A 532 -5.44 -11.04 -6.15
C MET A 532 -5.65 -12.02 -5.00
N HIS A 533 -5.02 -13.19 -5.09
CA HIS A 533 -5.07 -14.21 -4.02
C HIS A 533 -3.97 -13.97 -2.98
N HIS A 534 -2.74 -13.74 -3.44
CA HIS A 534 -1.56 -13.51 -2.60
C HIS A 534 -0.71 -12.38 -3.17
N PHE A 535 -0.14 -11.57 -2.29
CA PHE A 535 0.86 -10.56 -2.64
C PHE A 535 2.00 -10.62 -1.63
N ALA A 536 3.12 -11.22 -2.05
CA ALA A 536 4.32 -11.33 -1.25
C ALA A 536 5.46 -10.59 -1.95
N LEU A 537 6.13 -9.70 -1.23
CA LEU A 537 7.24 -8.92 -1.73
C LEU A 537 8.33 -8.88 -0.67
N ASN A 538 9.59 -9.04 -1.08
CA ASN A 538 10.70 -8.86 -0.15
C ASN A 538 10.68 -7.42 0.40
N PRO A 539 10.78 -7.21 1.72
CA PRO A 539 10.72 -5.89 2.35
C PRO A 539 11.66 -4.84 1.73
N ILE A 540 12.83 -5.26 1.22
CA ILE A 540 13.80 -4.39 0.54
C ILE A 540 13.19 -3.65 -0.68
N PHE A 541 12.21 -4.26 -1.35
CA PHE A 541 11.54 -3.69 -2.52
C PHE A 541 10.18 -3.08 -2.19
N ARG A 542 9.87 -2.85 -0.91
CA ARG A 542 8.55 -2.34 -0.47
C ARG A 542 8.16 -1.04 -1.16
N HIS A 543 9.09 -0.12 -1.40
CA HIS A 543 8.83 1.13 -2.12
C HIS A 543 8.37 0.90 -3.58
N TYR A 544 8.76 -0.22 -4.20
CA TYR A 544 8.26 -0.61 -5.53
C TYR A 544 6.87 -1.26 -5.54
N THR A 545 6.18 -1.40 -4.40
CA THR A 545 4.85 -2.05 -4.33
C THR A 545 3.87 -1.47 -5.35
N LYS A 546 3.82 -0.14 -5.47
CA LYS A 546 2.96 0.57 -6.44
C LYS A 546 3.34 0.23 -7.89
N PHE A 547 4.63 0.10 -8.18
CA PHE A 547 5.13 -0.31 -9.49
C PHE A 547 4.73 -1.75 -9.83
N PHE A 548 4.89 -2.70 -8.90
CA PHE A 548 4.44 -4.09 -9.10
C PHE A 548 2.93 -4.17 -9.37
N LEU A 549 2.12 -3.46 -8.58
CA LEU A 549 0.66 -3.42 -8.80
C LEU A 549 0.29 -2.81 -10.16
N LYS A 550 1.00 -1.74 -10.58
CA LYS A 550 0.82 -1.13 -11.90
C LYS A 550 1.15 -2.12 -13.02
N GLU A 551 2.25 -2.85 -12.90
CA GLU A 551 2.67 -3.83 -13.92
C GLU A 551 1.78 -5.06 -13.98
N ILE A 552 1.25 -5.53 -12.84
CA ILE A 552 0.23 -6.59 -12.81
C ILE A 552 -1.02 -6.14 -13.60
N LEU A 553 -1.46 -4.90 -13.41
CA LEU A 553 -2.58 -4.31 -14.16
C LEU A 553 -2.26 -4.22 -15.67
N ARG A 554 -1.07 -3.74 -16.03
CA ARG A 554 -0.65 -3.59 -17.43
C ARG A 554 -0.54 -4.94 -18.15
N LEU A 555 0.26 -5.86 -17.62
CA LEU A 555 0.51 -7.17 -18.23
C LEU A 555 -0.73 -8.05 -18.25
N GLY A 556 -1.53 -8.02 -17.18
CA GLY A 556 -2.77 -8.78 -17.08
C GLY A 556 -3.93 -8.20 -17.90
N PHE A 557 -3.74 -7.08 -18.60
CA PHE A 557 -4.81 -6.28 -19.23
C PHE A 557 -5.98 -6.02 -18.25
N LYS A 558 -5.63 -5.78 -16.99
CA LYS A 558 -6.57 -5.49 -15.91
C LYS A 558 -6.63 -3.98 -15.67
N SER A 559 -7.79 -3.55 -15.18
CA SER A 559 -8.06 -2.17 -14.80
C SER A 559 -8.26 -2.02 -13.29
N CYS A 560 -8.77 -3.06 -12.64
CA CYS A 560 -8.99 -3.12 -11.20
C CYS A 560 -8.47 -4.44 -10.62
N LEU A 561 -7.89 -4.38 -9.43
CA LEU A 561 -7.53 -5.55 -8.63
C LEU A 561 -8.34 -5.56 -7.35
N TYR A 562 -8.86 -6.73 -7.00
CA TYR A 562 -9.59 -6.98 -5.77
C TYR A 562 -8.87 -7.99 -4.90
N TYR A 563 -8.77 -7.71 -3.61
CA TYR A 563 -8.16 -8.59 -2.62
C TYR A 563 -9.15 -8.88 -1.50
N ARG A 564 -9.46 -10.16 -1.28
CA ARG A 564 -10.43 -10.60 -0.28
C ARG A 564 -9.73 -10.81 1.05
N VAL A 565 -10.19 -10.12 2.09
CA VAL A 565 -9.73 -10.27 3.47
C VAL A 565 -10.79 -11.00 4.26
N TYR A 566 -10.51 -12.24 4.63
CA TYR A 566 -11.41 -13.03 5.44
C TYR A 566 -11.23 -12.70 6.92
N PRO A 567 -12.31 -12.45 7.68
CA PRO A 567 -12.22 -12.33 9.13
C PRO A 567 -11.72 -13.66 9.72
N LYS A 568 -10.90 -13.59 10.78
CA LYS A 568 -10.27 -14.77 11.42
C LYS A 568 -11.25 -15.78 12.07
N SER A 569 -12.57 -15.67 11.86
CA SER A 569 -13.54 -16.65 12.35
C SER A 569 -13.55 -17.86 11.44
N ARG A 570 -13.30 -19.05 11.98
CA ARG A 570 -13.60 -20.31 11.29
C ARG A 570 -15.10 -20.60 11.41
N GLU A 571 -15.67 -21.11 10.32
CA GLU A 571 -17.02 -21.67 10.15
C GLU A 571 -18.14 -20.73 9.68
N GLY A 572 -18.71 -21.07 8.50
CA GLY A 572 -19.98 -20.56 7.96
C GLY A 572 -19.84 -19.47 6.89
N LYS A 573 -20.57 -19.60 5.75
CA LYS A 573 -20.69 -18.68 4.59
C LYS A 573 -20.11 -17.27 4.88
N MET A 574 -18.83 -17.09 4.56
CA MET A 574 -18.01 -16.04 5.12
C MET A 574 -18.25 -14.71 4.41
N SER A 575 -18.85 -13.73 5.09
CA SER A 575 -18.68 -12.32 4.71
C SER A 575 -17.20 -11.97 4.79
N TYR A 576 -16.66 -11.32 3.75
CA TYR A 576 -15.25 -10.94 3.65
C TYR A 576 -15.15 -9.45 3.37
N ALA A 577 -14.08 -8.79 3.80
CA ALA A 577 -13.79 -7.43 3.34
C ALA A 577 -13.12 -7.48 1.96
N LEU A 578 -13.41 -6.48 1.14
CA LEU A 578 -12.85 -6.36 -0.20
C LEU A 578 -11.98 -5.11 -0.31
N ASN A 579 -10.68 -5.32 -0.46
CA ASN A 579 -9.75 -4.26 -0.78
C ASN A 579 -9.67 -4.09 -2.30
N HIS A 580 -9.61 -2.83 -2.77
CA HIS A 580 -9.59 -2.48 -4.19
C HIS A 580 -8.39 -1.57 -4.51
N THR A 581 -7.76 -1.80 -5.66
CA THR A 581 -6.81 -0.86 -6.26
C THR A 581 -6.97 -0.81 -7.77
N ASN A 582 -6.69 0.35 -8.38
CA ASN A 582 -6.74 0.58 -9.83
C ASN A 582 -5.51 1.38 -10.29
N ARG A 583 -5.40 1.66 -11.60
CA ARG A 583 -4.26 2.38 -12.19
C ARG A 583 -4.07 3.80 -11.63
N LYS A 584 -5.16 4.50 -11.28
CA LYS A 584 -5.10 5.86 -10.71
C LYS A 584 -4.51 5.86 -9.30
N LEU A 585 -4.86 4.85 -8.51
CA LEU A 585 -4.40 4.67 -7.13
C LEU A 585 -2.92 4.26 -7.05
N THR A 586 -2.36 3.62 -8.10
CA THR A 586 -0.93 3.24 -8.10
C THR A 586 0.02 4.44 -8.21
N LEU A 587 -0.42 5.56 -8.78
CA LEU A 587 0.36 6.81 -8.81
C LEU A 587 -0.20 7.90 -7.89
N GLU A 588 -1.17 7.54 -7.03
CA GLU A 588 -1.73 8.48 -6.06
C GLU A 588 -0.78 8.64 -4.86
N PRO A 589 -0.25 9.84 -4.61
CA PRO A 589 0.43 10.12 -3.34
C PRO A 589 -0.61 10.13 -2.23
N LYS A 590 -0.26 9.54 -1.08
CA LYS A 590 -1.07 9.60 0.14
C LYS A 590 -0.29 10.36 1.21
N ILE A 591 -0.98 11.20 1.96
CA ILE A 591 -0.41 11.88 3.12
C ILE A 591 -0.39 10.89 4.27
N THR A 592 0.81 10.55 4.73
CA THR A 592 0.96 9.66 5.89
C THR A 592 0.83 10.45 7.19
N VAL A 593 -0.02 9.97 8.09
CA VAL A 593 -0.23 10.51 9.43
C VAL A 593 0.31 9.50 10.45
N ASN A 594 1.38 9.91 11.14
CA ASN A 594 2.06 9.08 12.14
C ASN A 594 1.60 9.32 13.59
N ALA A 595 0.74 10.32 13.82
CA ALA A 595 0.20 10.61 15.14
C ALA A 595 -0.50 9.38 15.74
N LYS A 596 -0.26 9.12 17.03
CA LYS A 596 -0.90 8.06 17.82
C LYS A 596 -2.31 8.50 18.20
N ILE A 597 -3.29 8.05 17.41
CA ILE A 597 -4.70 8.37 17.62
C ILE A 597 -5.33 7.20 18.38
N ILE A 598 -5.69 7.45 19.64
CA ILE A 598 -6.27 6.47 20.54
C ILE A 598 -7.78 6.76 20.69
N VAL A 599 -8.60 5.78 20.32
CA VAL A 599 -10.06 5.82 20.49
C VAL A 599 -10.44 4.93 21.66
N VAL A 600 -11.10 5.47 22.68
CA VAL A 600 -11.54 4.72 23.86
C VAL A 600 -13.04 4.45 23.77
N GLY A 601 -13.40 3.17 23.71
CA GLY A 601 -14.78 2.72 23.63
C GLY A 601 -15.19 2.33 22.21
N ALA A 602 -15.64 1.09 22.05
CA ALA A 602 -16.14 0.54 20.80
C ALA A 602 -17.65 0.81 20.59
N SER A 603 -18.10 2.03 20.90
CA SER A 603 -19.49 2.45 20.63
C SER A 603 -19.69 2.75 19.14
N SER A 604 -20.95 2.91 18.70
CA SER A 604 -21.28 3.31 17.33
C SER A 604 -20.55 4.59 16.89
N VAL A 605 -20.39 5.56 17.79
CA VAL A 605 -19.61 6.80 17.56
C VAL A 605 -18.13 6.48 17.34
N GLY A 606 -17.54 5.66 18.20
CA GLY A 606 -16.11 5.28 18.09
C GLY A 606 -15.82 4.50 16.82
N ILE A 607 -16.70 3.60 16.42
CA ILE A 607 -16.56 2.82 15.18
C ILE A 607 -16.76 3.71 13.94
N SER A 608 -17.78 4.57 13.91
CA SER A 608 -18.01 5.50 12.79
C SER A 608 -16.85 6.49 12.61
N PHE A 609 -16.24 6.93 13.72
CA PHE A 609 -15.03 7.76 13.67
C PHE A 609 -13.86 7.00 13.02
N LEU A 610 -13.59 5.77 13.46
CA LEU A 610 -12.53 4.94 12.89
C LEU A 610 -12.77 4.61 11.42
N GLU A 611 -14.01 4.28 11.06
CA GLU A 611 -14.46 4.06 9.67
C GLU A 611 -14.09 5.24 8.77
N THR A 612 -14.45 6.45 9.19
CA THR A 612 -14.20 7.68 8.43
C THR A 612 -12.71 7.90 8.16
N LEU A 613 -11.85 7.62 9.15
CA LEU A 613 -10.39 7.75 9.00
C LEU A 613 -9.80 6.66 8.09
N VAL A 614 -10.23 5.41 8.28
CA VAL A 614 -9.71 4.25 7.52
C VAL A 614 -10.07 4.36 6.03
N PHE A 615 -11.27 4.83 5.70
CA PHE A 615 -11.73 4.97 4.32
C PHE A 615 -11.37 6.31 3.67
N CYS A 616 -10.57 7.14 4.33
CA CYS A 616 -10.03 8.36 3.73
C CYS A 616 -9.08 8.01 2.56
N SER A 617 -9.41 8.46 1.35
CA SER A 617 -8.67 8.08 0.13
C SER A 617 -7.26 8.67 0.06
N HIS A 618 -7.09 9.90 0.53
CA HIS A 618 -5.87 10.70 0.37
C HIS A 618 -4.96 10.70 1.60
N MET A 619 -5.40 10.11 2.71
CA MET A 619 -4.59 9.96 3.93
C MET A 619 -4.30 8.49 4.23
N LYS A 620 -3.23 8.25 4.98
CA LYS A 620 -2.88 6.94 5.52
C LYS A 620 -2.50 7.10 6.98
N PHE A 621 -3.27 6.52 7.88
CA PHE A 621 -2.97 6.52 9.30
C PHE A 621 -2.17 5.27 9.66
N ASN A 622 -0.99 5.45 10.25
CA ASN A 622 -0.14 4.33 10.64
C ASN A 622 -0.42 3.82 12.06
N ASN A 623 -0.95 4.69 12.94
CA ASN A 623 -1.05 4.44 14.38
C ASN A 623 -2.47 4.71 14.91
N LEU A 624 -3.46 3.97 14.38
CA LEU A 624 -4.83 3.94 14.91
C LEU A 624 -4.98 2.82 15.93
N THR A 625 -5.41 3.15 17.15
CA THR A 625 -5.63 2.16 18.21
C THR A 625 -7.00 2.35 18.86
N LEU A 626 -7.74 1.25 19.03
CA LEU A 626 -8.99 1.17 19.77
C LEU A 626 -8.76 0.49 21.12
N ILE A 627 -9.10 1.17 22.21
CA ILE A 627 -9.17 0.60 23.56
C ILE A 627 -10.63 0.22 23.84
N SER A 628 -10.89 -1.05 24.12
CA SER A 628 -12.24 -1.55 24.39
C SER A 628 -12.22 -2.69 25.39
N THR A 629 -13.22 -2.78 26.28
CA THR A 629 -13.33 -3.85 27.27
C THR A 629 -13.50 -5.23 26.64
N HIS A 630 -14.06 -5.28 25.43
CA HIS A 630 -14.38 -6.52 24.71
C HIS A 630 -13.74 -6.55 23.31
N GLY A 631 -12.81 -5.64 23.02
CA GLY A 631 -12.22 -5.50 21.69
C GLY A 631 -13.20 -4.95 20.64
N LEU A 632 -12.96 -5.28 19.37
CA LEU A 632 -13.82 -4.86 18.25
C LEU A 632 -15.16 -5.62 18.24
N PRO A 633 -16.28 -4.94 17.96
CA PRO A 633 -17.57 -5.59 17.72
C PRO A 633 -17.49 -6.59 16.55
N GLY A 634 -18.36 -7.59 16.53
CA GLY A 634 -18.38 -8.65 15.50
C GLY A 634 -17.42 -9.83 15.74
N LYS A 635 -16.49 -9.74 16.70
CA LYS A 635 -15.78 -10.93 17.24
C LYS A 635 -16.67 -11.57 18.31
N LYS A 636 -17.13 -12.80 18.07
CA LYS A 636 -18.02 -13.59 18.96
C LYS A 636 -17.68 -13.39 20.44
N LEU A 637 -18.49 -12.62 21.17
CA LEU A 637 -18.39 -12.52 22.64
C LEU A 637 -19.73 -12.66 23.37
N LEU A 638 -20.85 -12.76 22.65
CA LEU A 638 -22.13 -13.19 23.21
C LEU A 638 -22.82 -14.08 22.18
N ASP A 639 -23.39 -15.19 22.64
CA ASP A 639 -24.20 -16.09 21.81
C ASP A 639 -25.34 -15.26 21.17
N THR A 640 -25.60 -15.45 19.89
CA THR A 640 -26.56 -14.64 19.10
C THR A 640 -27.95 -14.60 19.75
N GLU A 641 -28.28 -15.59 20.58
CA GLU A 641 -29.50 -15.69 21.38
C GLU A 641 -29.58 -14.64 22.51
N GLN A 642 -28.46 -14.25 23.13
CA GLN A 642 -28.44 -13.29 24.25
C GLN A 642 -28.58 -11.83 23.79
N ARG A 643 -28.19 -11.53 22.53
CA ARG A 643 -28.34 -10.19 21.94
C ARG A 643 -29.77 -9.86 21.49
N LYS A 644 -30.63 -10.87 21.30
CA LYS A 644 -32.03 -10.68 20.86
C LYS A 644 -32.91 -9.94 21.89
N PHE A 645 -32.48 -9.88 23.15
CA PHE A 645 -33.19 -9.19 24.24
C PHE A 645 -32.72 -7.74 24.47
N LEU A 646 -31.66 -7.29 23.79
CA LEU A 646 -31.14 -5.93 23.91
C LEU A 646 -31.64 -5.08 22.73
N ALA A 647 -32.04 -3.84 23.00
CA ALA A 647 -32.31 -2.87 21.94
C ALA A 647 -31.04 -2.70 21.10
N SER A 648 -31.14 -2.92 19.79
CA SER A 648 -30.03 -2.68 18.86
C SER A 648 -30.08 -1.24 18.38
N ASP A 649 -28.95 -0.53 18.39
CA ASP A 649 -28.84 0.83 17.85
C ASP A 649 -29.07 0.90 16.31
N HIS A 650 -29.17 -0.26 15.63
CA HIS A 650 -29.36 -0.42 14.18
C HIS A 650 -28.30 0.24 13.29
N CYS A 651 -27.28 0.92 13.85
CA CYS A 651 -26.24 1.60 13.07
C CYS A 651 -25.29 0.63 12.35
N PHE A 652 -24.93 -0.48 12.99
CA PHE A 652 -24.03 -1.50 12.44
C PHE A 652 -24.49 -2.90 12.83
N ASN A 653 -24.49 -3.82 11.88
CA ASN A 653 -24.73 -5.24 12.11
C ASN A 653 -23.42 -6.05 12.08
N ASP A 654 -23.46 -7.32 12.51
CA ASP A 654 -22.27 -8.19 12.53
C ASP A 654 -21.65 -8.42 11.13
N LYS A 655 -22.44 -8.32 10.05
CA LYS A 655 -21.94 -8.36 8.67
C LYS A 655 -21.21 -7.06 8.31
N ASP A 656 -21.71 -5.90 8.70
CA ASP A 656 -21.08 -4.61 8.43
C ASP A 656 -19.67 -4.57 9.05
N TYR A 657 -19.52 -5.01 10.30
CA TYR A 657 -18.22 -5.12 10.95
C TYR A 657 -17.26 -6.07 10.20
N ALA A 658 -17.77 -7.18 9.65
CA ALA A 658 -16.98 -8.11 8.85
C ALA A 658 -16.56 -7.53 7.50
N LEU A 659 -17.45 -6.77 6.83
CA LEU A 659 -17.21 -6.12 5.54
C LEU A 659 -16.24 -4.93 5.65
N MET A 660 -16.28 -4.19 6.76
CA MET A 660 -15.37 -3.07 7.03
C MET A 660 -13.95 -3.56 7.37
N SER A 661 -13.83 -4.70 8.05
CA SER A 661 -12.56 -5.29 8.49
C SER A 661 -11.61 -4.28 9.15
N LEU A 662 -12.15 -3.49 10.10
CA LEU A 662 -11.36 -2.51 10.87
C LEU A 662 -10.14 -3.14 11.55
N CYS A 663 -10.19 -4.43 11.89
CA CYS A 663 -9.05 -5.15 12.46
C CYS A 663 -7.82 -5.24 11.56
N SER A 664 -7.96 -4.95 10.26
CA SER A 664 -6.83 -4.89 9.32
C SER A 664 -6.08 -3.55 9.39
N TRP A 665 -6.72 -2.52 9.94
CA TRP A 665 -6.23 -1.14 9.91
C TRP A 665 -6.05 -0.53 11.30
N VAL A 666 -6.74 -1.07 12.30
CA VAL A 666 -6.80 -0.54 13.67
C VAL A 666 -6.25 -1.58 14.64
N ASN A 667 -5.28 -1.17 15.45
CA ASN A 667 -4.77 -1.95 16.56
C ASN A 667 -5.81 -2.01 17.67
N VAL A 668 -6.00 -3.15 18.31
CA VAL A 668 -7.02 -3.32 19.35
C VAL A 668 -6.35 -3.70 20.66
N VAL A 669 -6.51 -2.85 21.67
CA VAL A 669 -6.06 -3.12 23.04
C VAL A 669 -7.30 -3.45 23.87
N VAL A 670 -7.35 -4.68 24.38
CA VAL A 670 -8.50 -5.16 25.16
C VAL A 670 -8.27 -4.81 26.62
N GLY A 671 -9.03 -3.84 27.14
CA GLY A 671 -8.86 -3.37 28.51
C GLY A 671 -9.89 -2.32 28.89
N ARG A 672 -10.10 -2.14 30.20
CA ARG A 672 -10.91 -1.05 30.73
C ARG A 672 -9.98 0.11 31.07
N MET A 673 -10.22 1.28 30.50
CA MET A 673 -9.53 2.50 30.94
C MET A 673 -9.92 2.85 32.37
N THR A 674 -8.94 3.05 33.24
CA THR A 674 -9.12 3.41 34.66
C THR A 674 -8.66 4.84 34.97
N GLY A 675 -7.71 5.37 34.18
CA GLY A 675 -7.17 6.72 34.38
C GLY A 675 -6.67 7.37 33.09
N ILE A 676 -6.57 8.70 33.11
CA ILE A 676 -5.99 9.51 32.04
C ILE A 676 -5.01 10.49 32.68
N ASP A 677 -3.75 10.43 32.27
CA ASP A 677 -2.77 11.47 32.57
C ASP A 677 -2.63 12.39 31.35
N ARG A 678 -3.16 13.62 31.48
CA ARG A 678 -3.14 14.61 30.41
C ARG A 678 -1.78 15.31 30.28
N ALA A 679 -1.02 15.40 31.37
CA ALA A 679 0.28 16.05 31.36
C ALA A 679 1.32 15.16 30.69
N ALA A 680 1.31 13.87 31.01
CA ALA A 680 2.17 12.86 30.39
C ALA A 680 1.56 12.22 29.12
N LYS A 681 0.37 12.65 28.69
CA LYS A 681 -0.35 12.17 27.49
C LYS A 681 -0.43 10.64 27.36
N HIS A 682 -0.89 9.97 28.41
CA HIS A 682 -1.14 8.52 28.36
C HIS A 682 -2.43 8.11 29.06
N VAL A 683 -2.92 6.93 28.70
CA VAL A 683 -4.08 6.27 29.30
C VAL A 683 -3.61 5.09 30.13
N VAL A 684 -4.20 4.91 31.31
CA VAL A 684 -3.93 3.76 32.18
C VAL A 684 -5.09 2.78 32.08
N LEU A 685 -4.76 1.51 31.85
CA LEU A 685 -5.72 0.42 31.78
C LEU A 685 -5.84 -0.32 33.11
N SER A 686 -6.91 -1.09 33.27
CA SER A 686 -7.14 -1.97 34.43
C SER A 686 -6.10 -3.07 34.61
N THR A 687 -5.29 -3.31 33.58
CA THR A 687 -4.15 -4.25 33.56
C THR A 687 -2.85 -3.58 34.00
N ASP A 688 -2.89 -2.32 34.47
CA ASP A 688 -1.74 -1.44 34.72
C ASP A 688 -0.87 -1.17 33.47
N GLU A 689 -1.38 -1.51 32.28
CA GLU A 689 -0.76 -1.16 31.00
C GLU A 689 -0.96 0.32 30.69
N ILE A 690 0.09 0.96 30.19
CA ILE A 690 0.12 2.38 29.85
C ILE A 690 0.13 2.54 28.34
N VAL A 691 -0.84 3.28 27.80
CA VAL A 691 -0.97 3.54 26.35
C VAL A 691 -0.77 5.03 26.07
N PRO A 692 0.34 5.45 25.43
CA PRO A 692 0.59 6.85 25.09
C PRO A 692 -0.27 7.30 23.90
N TYR A 693 -0.60 8.60 23.85
CA TYR A 693 -1.40 9.19 22.78
C TYR A 693 -0.92 10.58 22.35
N ASP A 694 -1.13 10.90 21.08
CA ASP A 694 -1.06 12.28 20.58
C ASP A 694 -2.46 12.91 20.57
N HIS A 695 -3.45 12.11 20.13
CA HIS A 695 -4.85 12.45 20.14
C HIS A 695 -5.65 11.37 20.86
N LEU A 696 -6.43 11.77 21.86
CA LEU A 696 -7.32 10.89 22.63
C LEU A 696 -8.77 11.23 22.30
N ILE A 697 -9.52 10.25 21.81
CA ILE A 697 -10.94 10.36 21.49
C ILE A 697 -11.72 9.48 22.46
N LEU A 698 -12.63 10.09 23.22
CA LEU A 698 -13.43 9.39 24.23
C LEU A 698 -14.83 9.10 23.67
N CYS A 699 -15.09 7.82 23.41
CA CYS A 699 -16.33 7.27 22.89
C CYS A 699 -16.90 6.19 23.84
N THR A 700 -16.75 6.38 25.16
CA THR A 700 -17.07 5.41 26.22
C THR A 700 -18.57 5.12 26.41
N GLY A 701 -19.44 5.84 25.69
CA GLY A 701 -20.89 5.70 25.82
C GLY A 701 -21.42 6.22 27.17
N GLN A 702 -22.66 5.85 27.47
CA GLN A 702 -23.33 6.15 28.73
C GLN A 702 -23.71 4.85 29.43
N GLN A 703 -23.66 4.84 30.76
CA GLN A 703 -24.18 3.74 31.58
C GLN A 703 -25.37 4.28 32.37
N TYR A 704 -26.46 3.50 32.46
CA TYR A 704 -27.57 3.82 33.36
C TYR A 704 -27.02 3.86 34.80
N GLN A 705 -27.19 5.00 35.46
CA GLN A 705 -26.84 5.20 36.87
C GLN A 705 -27.99 4.81 37.79
#